data_AF-A0AA36IJB4-F1
#
_entry.id   AF-A0AA36IJB4-F1
#
_cell.length_a   1.000
_cell.length_b   1.000
_cell.length_c   1.000
_cell.angle_alpha   90.00
_cell.angle_beta   90.00
_cell.angle_gamma   90.00
#
_symmetry.space_group_name_H-M   'P 1'
#
loop_
_entity.id
_entity.type
_entity.pdbx_description
1 polymer ?
#
loop_
_entity_poly.entity_id
_entity_poly.type
_entity_poly.pdbx_seq_one_letter_code
_entity_poly.pdbx_strand_id
1 'polypeptide(L)'
;MSKRASGHHNHQNEDNWRSILSSALDETWCPSLQEAIEKLPLDELDRHLVFEQLHHFRAKLLLPVLKKGSAELRAYHDDHPDFLAAIHSFTLDQPCLFELVSQQYLNNPSARQADGEVSDGLSKVLPYVKLLLKALRSLPEEFHYKGQVFRFLPERHDNLAKRFNPGRFFFRYAFNCTRSREAASRAAANIITAGGTVWQINTAGDAYNISFCAASPLEEDVLLPPLTCLEVVSCHLATETDPDIIIFEQVGMPVGCPVEGCDQILRLQDVPGHVSQHFPSYWSFLPGDDQLLIQGFVPERELRVLASLLKTPAQVRGLEMTGTDLSDTGAAILAEAVKHNQQLLQLSLRANLIAKRGAVALADVLKGCALQQLDLSGNEIGERGVEALSEALRANPSLQALDLSNNRLGPPGIICLADALRRNRNTTLRRLMLGNNNIGPEGSQILAAVLKKNSTLIELALDLNSIGDKGAEAFGEALNSNHSLTFLDFSNNGIKGPGTAALSKGLKHNSTLRQLKLELNPMAAGGASSLADGLKQHPTLTLLDLRLADLGDEGVGQLMEAVKSSQVLQHLDMSYNQIQNRGALALADAMRSSRLQDIILRTNQVGDAGVTALAEVLQKHKTLLHLALDNNQITQLGATALARALHKNRSLQFLALDLNCIRDEGAAQLAQALKQNRSLLTLRVSSNEIGEEGATALADALRQNHTLQNLAVSSNNIGQHGATALASALRENRILSSLDVRLNGIGNLGVTSLADALRQNQTLQHLAVGNNQIQRQGAEALAEALKENRSLQHLDVRFNDIGDLGAAALTDALKDNQTLRHLGVASSEVGQFGKASLADMMQKRMLARHHCMSLGSHPVKRKPPPPACEIQ
;
A
#
# COMPACT_ATOMS: atom_id res chain seq x y z
N MET A 1 -18.38 -20.33 -38.85
CA MET A 1 -17.95 -19.98 -40.23
C MET A 1 -16.43 -20.05 -40.22
N SER A 2 -15.71 -20.79 -41.07
CA SER A 2 -16.01 -21.13 -42.47
C SER A 2 -15.95 -22.64 -42.80
N LYS A 3 -16.99 -23.12 -43.48
CA LYS A 3 -16.94 -24.10 -44.58
C LYS A 3 -18.15 -23.78 -45.47
N ARG A 4 -17.96 -23.80 -46.81
CA ARG A 4 -18.85 -23.23 -47.84
C ARG A 4 -18.88 -21.69 -47.93
N ALA A 5 -18.11 -21.17 -48.88
CA ALA A 5 -18.55 -20.15 -49.85
C ALA A 5 -17.55 -20.16 -51.01
N SER A 6 -17.79 -21.01 -52.02
CA SER A 6 -16.87 -21.21 -53.14
C SER A 6 -17.35 -20.52 -54.42
N GLY A 7 -16.55 -19.57 -54.92
CA GLY A 7 -16.57 -19.10 -56.32
C GLY A 7 -17.62 -18.04 -56.66
N HIS A 8 -17.17 -16.83 -56.99
CA HIS A 8 -16.97 -16.39 -58.39
C HIS A 8 -16.09 -15.13 -58.41
N HIS A 9 -15.29 -14.93 -59.46
CA HIS A 9 -14.48 -13.72 -59.64
C HIS A 9 -15.31 -12.55 -60.17
N ASN A 10 -14.91 -11.31 -59.85
CA ASN A 10 -15.09 -10.18 -60.76
C ASN A 10 -14.01 -9.11 -60.55
N HIS A 11 -13.55 -8.46 -61.64
CA HIS A 11 -12.43 -7.50 -61.61
C HIS A 11 -12.91 -6.06 -61.37
N GLN A 12 -13.09 -5.65 -60.11
CA GLN A 12 -13.30 -4.24 -59.72
C GLN A 12 -12.77 -3.95 -58.30
N ASN A 13 -11.45 -4.03 -58.08
CA ASN A 13 -10.87 -3.67 -56.77
C ASN A 13 -9.35 -3.36 -56.77
N GLU A 14 -8.77 -2.87 -57.87
CA GLU A 14 -7.32 -2.63 -57.96
C GLU A 14 -6.89 -1.26 -57.40
N ASP A 15 -7.73 -0.24 -57.42
CA ASP A 15 -7.41 1.10 -56.86
C ASP A 15 -7.49 1.16 -55.32
N ASN A 16 -8.19 0.22 -54.69
CA ASN A 16 -8.63 0.34 -53.30
C ASN A 16 -7.48 0.19 -52.28
N TRP A 17 -6.48 -0.65 -52.57
CA TRP A 17 -5.36 -0.91 -51.66
C TRP A 17 -4.37 0.26 -51.57
N ARG A 18 -4.18 1.03 -52.65
CA ARG A 18 -3.31 2.22 -52.66
C ARG A 18 -3.88 3.33 -51.78
N SER A 19 -5.20 3.52 -51.80
CA SER A 19 -5.89 4.47 -50.91
C SER A 19 -5.66 4.12 -49.43
N ILE A 20 -5.82 2.84 -49.06
CA ILE A 20 -5.63 2.34 -47.69
C ILE A 20 -4.18 2.45 -47.21
N LEU A 21 -3.20 2.23 -48.09
CA LEU A 21 -1.78 2.41 -47.76
C LEU A 21 -1.40 3.89 -47.63
N SER A 22 -1.99 4.77 -48.43
CA SER A 22 -1.83 6.23 -48.32
C SER A 22 -2.42 6.77 -47.01
N SER A 23 -3.60 6.31 -46.61
CA SER A 23 -4.25 6.72 -45.34
C SER A 23 -3.67 6.08 -44.08
N ALA A 24 -2.66 5.22 -44.21
CA ALA A 24 -1.92 4.63 -43.09
C ALA A 24 -0.56 5.31 -42.82
N LEU A 25 -0.19 6.33 -43.61
CA LEU A 25 1.12 6.99 -43.58
C LEU A 25 0.99 8.51 -43.33
N ASP A 26 0.41 8.89 -42.18
CA ASP A 26 0.26 10.31 -41.79
C ASP A 26 1.59 10.93 -41.29
N GLU A 27 2.00 11.99 -42.00
CA GLU A 27 2.97 13.08 -41.72
C GLU A 27 4.24 12.86 -40.85
N THR A 28 4.65 11.64 -40.54
CA THR A 28 5.79 11.34 -39.63
C THR A 28 6.89 10.47 -40.24
N TRP A 29 6.78 10.10 -41.51
CA TRP A 29 7.69 9.15 -42.18
C TRP A 29 8.55 9.83 -43.26
N CYS A 30 9.79 9.35 -43.43
CA CYS A 30 10.78 9.96 -44.32
C CYS A 30 10.43 9.73 -45.81
N PRO A 31 10.39 10.78 -46.67
CA PRO A 31 9.95 10.67 -48.08
C PRO A 31 10.67 9.59 -48.91
N SER A 32 11.94 9.32 -48.62
CA SER A 32 12.75 8.31 -49.33
C SER A 32 12.20 6.89 -49.23
N LEU A 33 11.33 6.59 -48.25
CA LEU A 33 10.70 5.27 -48.13
C LEU A 33 9.52 5.10 -49.10
N GLN A 34 8.79 6.18 -49.40
CA GLN A 34 7.63 6.17 -50.30
C GLN A 34 8.07 5.94 -51.75
N GLU A 35 9.13 6.63 -52.19
CA GLU A 35 9.75 6.48 -53.51
C GLU A 35 10.33 5.06 -53.76
N ALA A 36 10.63 4.31 -52.70
CA ALA A 36 11.10 2.93 -52.79
C ALA A 36 9.97 1.90 -52.96
N ILE A 37 8.77 2.20 -52.44
CA ILE A 37 7.59 1.31 -52.53
C ILE A 37 6.99 1.37 -53.95
N GLU A 38 7.00 2.54 -54.59
CA GLU A 38 6.43 2.74 -55.94
C GLU A 38 7.22 2.05 -57.06
N LYS A 39 8.45 1.56 -56.80
CA LYS A 39 9.37 0.99 -57.79
C LYS A 39 9.45 -0.54 -57.78
N LEU A 40 8.59 -1.22 -57.02
CA LEU A 40 8.55 -2.68 -56.96
C LEU A 40 7.73 -3.28 -58.12
N PRO A 41 8.24 -4.31 -58.84
CA PRO A 41 7.48 -5.03 -59.87
C PRO A 41 6.37 -5.90 -59.25
N LEU A 42 5.29 -6.12 -60.00
CA LEU A 42 3.98 -6.54 -59.46
C LEU A 42 3.71 -8.05 -59.43
N ASP A 43 4.55 -8.88 -60.04
CA ASP A 43 4.11 -10.20 -60.52
C ASP A 43 4.24 -11.39 -59.53
N GLU A 44 4.85 -11.19 -58.35
CA GLU A 44 4.93 -12.22 -57.28
C GLU A 44 4.56 -11.66 -55.89
N LEU A 45 3.26 -11.66 -55.53
CA LEU A 45 2.85 -11.44 -54.14
C LEU A 45 1.51 -12.13 -53.80
N ASP A 46 1.60 -13.21 -53.02
CA ASP A 46 0.47 -14.05 -52.64
C ASP A 46 -0.38 -13.42 -51.51
N ARG A 47 -1.71 -13.42 -51.68
CA ARG A 47 -2.63 -12.51 -50.97
C ARG A 47 -2.92 -12.85 -49.50
N HIS A 48 -2.22 -13.83 -48.93
CA HIS A 48 -2.30 -14.18 -47.50
C HIS A 48 -1.11 -13.72 -46.65
N LEU A 49 -0.03 -13.18 -47.25
CA LEU A 49 1.28 -13.06 -46.58
C LEU A 49 1.67 -11.65 -46.09
N VAL A 50 0.76 -10.65 -46.18
CA VAL A 50 1.09 -9.23 -45.96
C VAL A 50 1.25 -8.86 -44.47
N PHE A 51 0.50 -9.49 -43.55
CA PHE A 51 0.45 -9.04 -42.15
C PHE A 51 1.56 -9.60 -41.24
N GLU A 52 2.14 -10.77 -41.53
CA GLU A 52 3.22 -11.34 -40.69
C GLU A 52 4.62 -10.81 -41.04
N GLN A 53 4.87 -10.36 -42.28
CA GLN A 53 6.24 -10.09 -42.72
C GLN A 53 6.84 -8.75 -42.26
N LEU A 54 6.04 -7.79 -41.77
CA LEU A 54 6.57 -6.51 -41.26
C LEU A 54 7.58 -6.67 -40.11
N HIS A 55 7.36 -7.64 -39.20
CA HIS A 55 8.34 -7.98 -38.17
C HIS A 55 9.52 -8.81 -38.72
N HIS A 56 9.28 -9.65 -39.74
CA HIS A 56 10.31 -10.49 -40.35
C HIS A 56 11.30 -9.70 -41.22
N PHE A 57 10.87 -8.56 -41.78
CA PHE A 57 11.68 -7.71 -42.66
C PHE A 57 12.90 -7.11 -41.93
N ARG A 58 12.71 -6.61 -40.70
CA ARG A 58 13.81 -6.11 -39.85
C ARG A 58 14.83 -7.21 -39.51
N ALA A 59 14.38 -8.43 -39.24
CA ALA A 59 15.28 -9.55 -38.95
C ALA A 59 16.10 -9.98 -40.20
N LYS A 60 15.49 -9.97 -41.39
CA LYS A 60 16.17 -10.29 -42.66
C LYS A 60 17.24 -9.27 -43.06
N LEU A 61 17.20 -8.03 -42.56
CA LEU A 61 18.22 -7.01 -42.83
C LEU A 61 19.47 -7.14 -41.93
N LEU A 62 19.32 -7.48 -40.65
CA LEU A 62 20.50 -7.70 -39.77
C LEU A 62 21.22 -9.03 -40.03
N LEU A 63 20.51 -10.09 -40.43
CA LEU A 63 21.08 -11.43 -40.51
C LEU A 63 22.22 -11.60 -41.55
N PRO A 64 22.21 -10.93 -42.71
CA PRO A 64 23.35 -10.92 -43.65
C PRO A 64 24.57 -10.19 -43.08
N VAL A 65 24.37 -9.05 -42.41
CA VAL A 65 25.45 -8.24 -41.81
C VAL A 65 26.13 -9.01 -40.69
N LEU A 66 25.35 -9.60 -39.77
CA LEU A 66 25.86 -10.39 -38.64
C LEU A 66 26.46 -11.75 -39.04
N LYS A 67 26.34 -12.17 -40.32
CA LYS A 67 26.94 -13.40 -40.85
C LYS A 67 28.27 -13.17 -41.58
N LYS A 68 28.63 -11.92 -41.89
CA LYS A 68 29.92 -11.56 -42.47
C LYS A 68 30.91 -11.17 -41.37
N GLY A 69 32.16 -11.65 -41.49
CA GLY A 69 33.12 -11.64 -40.39
C GLY A 69 33.70 -10.27 -40.01
N SER A 70 34.37 -10.25 -38.86
CA SER A 70 34.96 -9.09 -38.12
C SER A 70 36.04 -8.25 -38.84
N ALA A 71 36.17 -8.41 -40.16
CA ALA A 71 36.99 -7.57 -41.04
C ALA A 71 36.12 -6.50 -41.73
N GLU A 72 35.04 -6.89 -42.41
CA GLU A 72 34.15 -5.94 -43.11
C GLU A 72 33.42 -5.00 -42.13
N LEU A 73 33.14 -5.48 -40.92
CA LEU A 73 32.55 -4.69 -39.82
C LEU A 73 33.46 -3.53 -39.34
N ARG A 74 34.77 -3.58 -39.62
CA ARG A 74 35.71 -2.47 -39.35
C ARG A 74 35.74 -1.44 -40.48
N ALA A 75 35.58 -1.85 -41.74
CA ALA A 75 35.38 -0.90 -42.83
C ALA A 75 34.06 -0.12 -42.66
N TYR A 76 32.98 -0.81 -42.25
CA TYR A 76 31.68 -0.17 -42.02
C TYR A 76 31.66 0.83 -40.85
N HIS A 77 32.55 0.65 -39.85
CA HIS A 77 32.74 1.57 -38.74
C HIS A 77 33.26 2.94 -39.19
N ASP A 78 34.22 2.95 -40.12
CA ASP A 78 34.92 4.18 -40.53
C ASP A 78 34.04 5.10 -41.41
N ASP A 79 33.09 4.52 -42.17
CA ASP A 79 32.13 5.28 -42.98
C ASP A 79 30.85 5.70 -42.21
N HIS A 80 30.42 4.96 -41.17
CA HIS A 80 29.10 5.12 -40.53
C HIS A 80 29.15 5.15 -38.97
N PRO A 81 29.78 6.17 -38.35
CA PRO A 81 30.01 6.22 -36.90
C PRO A 81 28.74 6.23 -36.03
N ASP A 82 27.62 6.78 -36.53
CA ASP A 82 26.37 6.87 -35.77
C ASP A 82 25.69 5.50 -35.53
N PHE A 83 26.07 4.47 -36.31
CA PHE A 83 25.54 3.11 -36.18
C PHE A 83 25.86 2.50 -34.81
N LEU A 84 27.05 2.75 -34.26
CA LEU A 84 27.42 2.29 -32.92
C LEU A 84 26.80 3.14 -31.80
N ALA A 85 26.58 4.44 -32.02
CA ALA A 85 25.84 5.28 -31.08
C ALA A 85 24.39 4.79 -30.89
N ALA A 86 23.73 4.37 -31.97
CA ALA A 86 22.41 3.75 -31.92
C ALA A 86 22.38 2.39 -31.18
N ILE A 87 23.45 1.59 -31.28
CA ILE A 87 23.59 0.34 -30.50
C ILE A 87 23.86 0.64 -29.01
N HIS A 88 24.62 1.70 -28.72
CA HIS A 88 24.93 2.11 -27.35
C HIS A 88 23.69 2.62 -26.60
N SER A 89 22.83 3.42 -27.25
CA SER A 89 21.54 3.81 -26.67
C SER A 89 20.59 2.62 -26.48
N PHE A 90 20.63 1.62 -27.39
CA PHE A 90 19.85 0.38 -27.26
C PHE A 90 20.27 -0.53 -26.10
N THR A 91 21.46 -0.33 -25.52
CA THR A 91 22.04 -1.26 -24.52
C THR A 91 22.16 -0.71 -23.11
N LEU A 92 22.02 0.61 -22.91
CA LEU A 92 22.13 1.24 -21.59
C LEU A 92 20.79 1.36 -20.83
N ASP A 93 19.70 1.77 -21.51
CA ASP A 93 18.47 2.23 -20.84
C ASP A 93 17.29 1.24 -20.84
N GLN A 94 17.49 -0.04 -21.19
CA GLN A 94 16.40 -1.04 -21.26
C GLN A 94 16.76 -2.41 -20.66
N PRO A 95 16.31 -2.72 -19.43
CA PRO A 95 16.18 -4.11 -18.95
C PRO A 95 15.14 -4.91 -19.76
N CYS A 96 14.26 -4.22 -20.47
CA CYS A 96 12.92 -4.69 -20.82
C CYS A 96 12.82 -5.38 -22.19
N LEU A 97 13.91 -5.68 -22.90
CA LEU A 97 13.82 -6.28 -24.25
C LEU A 97 13.16 -7.69 -24.24
N PHE A 98 13.35 -8.45 -23.16
CA PHE A 98 12.60 -9.71 -22.94
C PHE A 98 11.18 -9.47 -22.39
N GLU A 99 11.00 -8.38 -21.64
CA GLU A 99 9.75 -8.01 -20.99
C GLU A 99 8.72 -7.47 -21.99
N LEU A 100 9.16 -6.68 -22.97
CA LEU A 100 8.35 -6.16 -24.07
C LEU A 100 7.81 -7.30 -24.96
N VAL A 101 8.66 -8.27 -25.31
CA VAL A 101 8.25 -9.48 -26.05
C VAL A 101 7.28 -10.32 -25.20
N SER A 102 7.55 -10.47 -23.90
CA SER A 102 6.67 -11.21 -22.99
C SER A 102 5.30 -10.54 -22.86
N GLN A 103 5.25 -9.22 -22.68
CA GLN A 103 4.00 -8.45 -22.55
C GLN A 103 3.22 -8.42 -23.87
N GLN A 104 3.86 -8.21 -25.02
CA GLN A 104 3.15 -8.24 -26.32
C GLN A 104 2.57 -9.63 -26.63
N TYR A 105 3.26 -10.72 -26.27
CA TYR A 105 2.72 -12.07 -26.44
C TYR A 105 1.59 -12.38 -25.45
N LEU A 106 1.71 -11.98 -24.19
CA LEU A 106 0.66 -12.12 -23.18
C LEU A 106 -0.58 -11.28 -23.47
N ASN A 107 -0.44 -10.13 -24.14
CA ASN A 107 -1.52 -9.22 -24.47
C ASN A 107 -2.22 -9.55 -25.81
N ASN A 108 -1.76 -10.55 -26.57
CA ASN A 108 -2.43 -10.99 -27.79
C ASN A 108 -3.64 -11.89 -27.46
N PRO A 109 -4.90 -11.49 -27.78
CA PRO A 109 -6.09 -12.28 -27.43
C PRO A 109 -6.10 -13.67 -28.06
N SER A 110 -5.58 -13.80 -29.29
CA SER A 110 -5.56 -15.06 -30.03
C SER A 110 -4.64 -16.12 -29.41
N ALA A 111 -3.58 -15.71 -28.70
CA ALA A 111 -2.68 -16.62 -28.00
C ALA A 111 -3.33 -17.28 -26.77
N ARG A 112 -4.41 -16.70 -26.23
CA ARG A 112 -5.12 -17.21 -25.03
C ARG A 112 -6.22 -18.24 -25.34
N GLN A 113 -6.45 -18.59 -26.61
CA GLN A 113 -7.44 -19.60 -27.03
C GLN A 113 -6.81 -20.95 -27.43
N ALA A 114 -5.48 -21.09 -27.32
CA ALA A 114 -4.75 -22.31 -27.65
C ALA A 114 -4.27 -23.03 -26.37
N ASP A 115 -5.16 -23.83 -25.77
CA ASP A 115 -4.77 -24.75 -24.69
C ASP A 115 -3.77 -25.80 -25.21
N GLY A 116 -2.52 -25.78 -24.71
CA GLY A 116 -1.60 -26.92 -24.81
C GLY A 116 -0.10 -26.63 -24.99
N GLU A 117 0.31 -25.58 -25.71
CA GLU A 117 1.68 -25.51 -26.29
C GLU A 117 2.54 -24.31 -25.88
N VAL A 118 2.56 -23.93 -24.60
CA VAL A 118 3.47 -22.87 -24.08
C VAL A 118 4.96 -23.24 -24.22
N SER A 119 5.28 -24.53 -24.35
CA SER A 119 6.65 -25.06 -24.42
C SER A 119 7.42 -24.63 -25.69
N ASP A 120 6.78 -24.67 -26.86
CA ASP A 120 7.49 -24.75 -28.14
C ASP A 120 7.68 -23.40 -28.87
N GLY A 121 7.35 -22.29 -28.21
CA GLY A 121 7.77 -20.95 -28.64
C GLY A 121 9.18 -20.61 -28.13
N LEU A 122 9.45 -20.88 -26.85
CA LEU A 122 10.73 -20.56 -26.19
C LEU A 122 11.91 -21.40 -26.72
N SER A 123 11.65 -22.64 -27.15
CA SER A 123 12.62 -23.52 -27.80
C SER A 123 13.27 -22.87 -29.04
N LYS A 124 12.46 -22.15 -29.84
CA LYS A 124 12.85 -21.53 -31.12
C LYS A 124 13.57 -20.19 -30.98
N VAL A 125 13.38 -19.46 -29.88
CA VAL A 125 14.03 -18.17 -29.60
C VAL A 125 15.44 -18.35 -29.00
N LEU A 126 15.64 -19.39 -28.18
CA LEU A 126 16.88 -19.63 -27.43
C LEU A 126 18.18 -19.66 -28.28
N PRO A 127 18.22 -20.16 -29.53
CA PRO A 127 19.41 -20.11 -30.38
C PRO A 127 19.86 -18.69 -30.74
N TYR A 128 18.92 -17.78 -31.00
CA TYR A 128 19.22 -16.39 -31.39
C TYR A 128 19.81 -15.60 -30.23
N VAL A 129 19.31 -15.78 -29.01
CA VAL A 129 19.87 -15.18 -27.79
C VAL A 129 21.31 -15.62 -27.57
N LYS A 130 21.61 -16.92 -27.79
CA LYS A 130 22.98 -17.45 -27.71
C LYS A 130 23.91 -16.85 -28.78
N LEU A 131 23.40 -16.57 -29.98
CA LEU A 131 24.17 -15.94 -31.05
C LEU A 131 24.51 -14.47 -30.72
N LEU A 132 23.52 -13.71 -30.21
CA LEU A 132 23.69 -12.32 -29.81
C LEU A 132 24.73 -12.16 -28.68
N LEU A 133 24.65 -13.02 -27.65
CA LEU A 133 25.63 -13.07 -26.55
C LEU A 133 27.05 -13.46 -27.03
N LYS A 134 27.18 -14.20 -28.14
CA LYS A 134 28.48 -14.53 -28.72
C LYS A 134 29.07 -13.35 -29.51
N ALA A 135 28.24 -12.55 -30.18
CA ALA A 135 28.68 -11.34 -30.88
C ALA A 135 29.14 -10.25 -29.90
N LEU A 136 28.38 -10.00 -28.83
CA LEU A 136 28.75 -9.02 -27.78
C LEU A 136 30.11 -9.32 -27.12
N ARG A 137 30.48 -10.61 -26.99
CA ARG A 137 31.79 -11.08 -26.50
C ARG A 137 32.96 -10.91 -27.50
N SER A 138 32.76 -10.22 -28.63
CA SER A 138 33.78 -10.00 -29.66
C SER A 138 34.02 -8.53 -30.02
N LEU A 139 33.47 -7.60 -29.23
CA LEU A 139 33.76 -6.17 -29.31
C LEU A 139 35.11 -5.85 -28.62
N PRO A 140 35.87 -4.84 -29.10
CA PRO A 140 37.10 -4.39 -28.44
C PRO A 140 36.80 -3.69 -27.10
N GLU A 141 37.71 -3.81 -26.14
CA GLU A 141 37.51 -3.28 -24.77
C GLU A 141 37.60 -1.75 -24.66
N GLU A 142 38.21 -1.07 -25.64
CA GLU A 142 38.29 0.39 -25.70
C GLU A 142 37.95 0.92 -27.11
N PHE A 143 37.32 2.11 -27.18
CA PHE A 143 37.28 2.93 -28.39
C PHE A 143 37.28 4.43 -28.08
N HIS A 144 37.58 5.25 -29.08
CA HIS A 144 37.69 6.71 -28.94
C HIS A 144 36.61 7.43 -29.77
N TYR A 145 35.96 8.44 -29.18
CA TYR A 145 35.01 9.31 -29.88
C TYR A 145 35.12 10.75 -29.39
N LYS A 146 35.25 11.70 -30.32
CA LYS A 146 35.38 13.16 -30.07
C LYS A 146 36.38 13.52 -28.95
N GLY A 147 37.51 12.82 -28.90
CA GLY A 147 38.60 13.05 -27.94
C GLY A 147 38.43 12.39 -26.56
N GLN A 148 37.32 11.68 -26.32
CA GLN A 148 37.10 10.90 -25.10
C GLN A 148 37.38 9.41 -25.33
N VAL A 149 37.79 8.70 -24.27
CA VAL A 149 38.08 7.26 -24.26
C VAL A 149 36.93 6.53 -23.57
N PHE A 150 36.35 5.53 -24.24
CA PHE A 150 35.26 4.72 -23.71
C PHE A 150 35.77 3.30 -23.48
N ARG A 151 35.55 2.76 -22.27
CA ARG A 151 36.02 1.44 -21.82
C ARG A 151 34.86 0.51 -21.48
N PHE A 152 34.91 -0.73 -21.93
CA PHE A 152 34.04 -1.80 -21.47
C PHE A 152 34.51 -2.36 -20.12
N LEU A 153 33.58 -2.69 -19.22
CA LEU A 153 33.85 -3.36 -17.94
C LEU A 153 33.29 -4.80 -17.98
N PRO A 154 34.14 -5.85 -18.05
CA PRO A 154 33.67 -7.21 -18.39
C PRO A 154 32.73 -7.90 -17.39
N GLU A 155 32.74 -7.51 -16.10
CA GLU A 155 32.21 -8.33 -14.99
C GLU A 155 30.68 -8.58 -14.99
N ARG A 156 29.90 -7.86 -15.81
CA ARG A 156 28.43 -8.02 -15.83
C ARG A 156 27.91 -9.23 -16.61
N HIS A 157 28.72 -9.88 -17.46
CA HIS A 157 28.20 -10.90 -18.38
C HIS A 157 27.94 -12.29 -17.75
N ASP A 158 28.78 -12.79 -16.84
CA ASP A 158 28.61 -14.16 -16.31
C ASP A 158 27.51 -14.28 -15.23
N ASN A 159 27.10 -13.17 -14.62
CA ASN A 159 25.95 -13.13 -13.70
C ASN A 159 24.59 -13.28 -14.42
N LEU A 160 24.52 -13.00 -15.73
CA LEU A 160 23.32 -13.24 -16.53
C LEU A 160 23.11 -14.73 -16.82
N ALA A 161 24.17 -15.47 -17.18
CA ALA A 161 24.10 -16.90 -17.46
C ALA A 161 23.67 -17.71 -16.22
N LYS A 162 24.19 -17.38 -15.03
CA LYS A 162 23.88 -18.09 -13.78
C LYS A 162 22.46 -17.83 -13.22
N ARG A 163 21.71 -16.86 -13.77
CA ARG A 163 20.31 -16.59 -13.38
C ARG A 163 19.27 -17.43 -14.14
N PHE A 164 19.65 -18.14 -15.20
CA PHE A 164 18.74 -19.01 -15.94
C PHE A 164 18.56 -20.38 -15.25
N ASN A 165 17.45 -20.53 -14.51
CA ASN A 165 16.92 -21.83 -14.10
C ASN A 165 15.39 -21.85 -14.36
N PRO A 166 14.87 -22.68 -15.28
CA PRO A 166 13.47 -22.61 -15.74
C PRO A 166 12.41 -22.73 -14.63
N GLY A 167 12.71 -23.46 -13.54
CA GLY A 167 11.75 -23.74 -12.47
C GLY A 167 11.42 -22.58 -11.52
N ARG A 168 11.91 -21.35 -11.77
CA ARG A 168 11.84 -20.23 -10.81
C ARG A 168 11.03 -18.99 -11.23
N PHE A 169 10.27 -19.05 -12.32
CA PHE A 169 9.49 -17.90 -12.80
C PHE A 169 8.02 -17.85 -12.35
N PHE A 170 7.51 -18.85 -11.63
CA PHE A 170 6.11 -18.89 -11.15
C PHE A 170 5.89 -18.45 -9.68
N PHE A 171 6.94 -18.04 -8.97
CA PHE A 171 6.88 -17.52 -7.60
C PHE A 171 7.75 -16.25 -7.46
N ARG A 172 7.26 -15.11 -7.97
CA ARG A 172 7.90 -13.81 -7.71
C ARG A 172 7.01 -12.56 -7.76
N TYR A 173 5.84 -12.64 -7.12
CA TYR A 173 5.28 -11.49 -6.41
C TYR A 173 4.82 -11.97 -5.02
N ALA A 174 4.92 -11.07 -4.04
CA ALA A 174 4.79 -11.31 -2.59
C ALA A 174 5.93 -12.12 -1.91
N PHE A 175 6.27 -11.65 -0.70
CA PHE A 175 7.10 -12.22 0.37
C PHE A 175 8.64 -12.37 0.26
N ASN A 176 9.26 -11.83 1.32
CA ASN A 176 10.52 -12.15 1.99
C ASN A 176 11.89 -11.82 1.37
N CYS A 177 12.58 -10.91 2.08
CA CYS A 177 14.03 -10.91 2.25
C CYS A 177 14.46 -10.97 3.73
N THR A 178 13.84 -11.87 4.53
CA THR A 178 14.38 -12.30 5.83
C THR A 178 14.15 -13.80 6.07
N ARG A 179 14.88 -14.68 5.34
CA ARG A 179 15.41 -15.97 5.84
C ARG A 179 16.21 -16.74 4.78
N SER A 180 17.53 -16.57 4.80
CA SER A 180 18.50 -17.64 4.50
C SER A 180 19.86 -17.26 5.11
N ARG A 181 20.20 -17.85 6.26
CA ARG A 181 21.49 -17.58 6.93
C ARG A 181 22.70 -18.12 6.15
N GLU A 182 22.47 -19.03 5.20
CA GLU A 182 23.49 -19.58 4.29
C GLU A 182 23.88 -18.63 3.14
N ALA A 183 23.14 -17.53 2.93
CA ALA A 183 23.53 -16.45 2.04
C ALA A 183 24.46 -15.46 2.77
N ALA A 184 24.15 -15.12 4.03
CA ALA A 184 24.98 -14.24 4.86
C ALA A 184 26.40 -14.82 5.07
N SER A 185 26.50 -16.11 5.38
CA SER A 185 27.80 -16.80 5.55
C SER A 185 28.65 -16.84 4.26
N ARG A 186 28.04 -16.66 3.07
CA ARG A 186 28.75 -16.51 1.79
C ARG A 186 29.02 -15.06 1.40
N ALA A 187 28.25 -14.10 1.90
CA ALA A 187 28.55 -12.67 1.76
C ALA A 187 29.79 -12.28 2.60
N ALA A 188 29.92 -12.84 3.81
CA ALA A 188 31.10 -12.64 4.67
C ALA A 188 32.40 -13.21 4.09
N ALA A 189 32.33 -14.15 3.13
CA ALA A 189 33.50 -14.77 2.51
C ALA A 189 34.08 -13.99 1.31
N ASN A 190 33.41 -12.93 0.84
CA ASN A 190 33.75 -12.24 -0.41
C ASN A 190 34.23 -10.79 -0.24
N ILE A 191 34.70 -10.40 0.95
CA ILE A 191 35.42 -9.12 1.18
C ILE A 191 36.82 -9.38 1.77
N ILE A 192 37.52 -10.41 1.28
CA ILE A 192 38.95 -10.65 1.56
C ILE A 192 39.69 -11.14 0.29
N THR A 193 39.96 -10.22 -0.65
CA THR A 193 41.04 -10.36 -1.66
C THR A 193 41.47 -9.00 -2.23
N ALA A 194 41.97 -8.11 -1.36
CA ALA A 194 42.67 -6.88 -1.74
C ALA A 194 43.79 -6.55 -0.73
N GLY A 195 44.71 -7.49 -0.57
CA GLY A 195 45.74 -7.53 0.49
C GLY A 195 45.99 -8.99 0.87
N GLY A 196 47.18 -9.51 0.56
CA GLY A 196 47.39 -10.95 0.46
C GLY A 196 47.98 -11.63 1.70
N THR A 197 47.37 -12.74 2.11
CA THR A 197 48.08 -13.90 2.69
C THR A 197 47.20 -15.15 2.55
N VAL A 198 47.81 -16.33 2.37
CA VAL A 198 47.09 -17.58 2.07
C VAL A 198 46.84 -18.37 3.35
N TRP A 199 45.59 -18.80 3.55
CA TRP A 199 45.21 -19.75 4.60
C TRP A 199 44.25 -20.81 4.04
N GLN A 200 44.52 -22.08 4.33
CA GLN A 200 43.60 -23.19 4.06
C GLN A 200 42.74 -23.45 5.30
N ILE A 201 41.46 -23.80 5.09
CA ILE A 201 40.63 -24.45 6.10
C ILE A 201 40.10 -25.75 5.49
N ASN A 202 40.29 -26.86 6.21
CA ASN A 202 39.88 -28.19 5.80
C ASN A 202 38.56 -28.56 6.50
N THR A 203 37.58 -29.12 5.79
CA THR A 203 36.20 -29.25 6.30
C THR A 203 35.91 -30.65 6.84
N ALA A 204 36.00 -30.83 8.17
CA ALA A 204 35.45 -31.98 8.88
C ALA A 204 35.23 -31.68 10.38
N GLY A 205 34.10 -32.15 10.94
CA GLY A 205 33.81 -32.12 12.38
C GLY A 205 33.05 -30.88 12.86
N ASP A 206 32.09 -31.11 13.75
CA ASP A 206 31.25 -30.08 14.37
C ASP A 206 31.94 -29.40 15.58
N ALA A 207 31.45 -28.19 15.90
CA ALA A 207 31.83 -27.34 17.05
C ALA A 207 33.26 -26.76 17.07
N TYR A 208 33.36 -25.42 17.03
CA TYR A 208 34.60 -24.69 17.33
C TYR A 208 34.33 -23.42 18.15
N ASN A 209 35.12 -23.27 19.21
CA ASN A 209 35.30 -22.07 20.03
C ASN A 209 36.73 -21.55 19.76
N ILE A 210 36.95 -20.25 19.56
CA ILE A 210 38.29 -19.66 19.45
C ILE A 210 38.36 -18.34 20.22
N SER A 211 39.41 -18.18 21.02
CA SER A 211 39.77 -16.96 21.76
C SER A 211 41.07 -16.34 21.22
N PHE A 212 41.32 -15.07 21.55
CA PHE A 212 42.46 -14.30 21.04
C PHE A 212 43.74 -14.44 21.88
N CYS A 213 44.88 -14.25 21.22
CA CYS A 213 46.14 -13.74 21.80
C CYS A 213 46.87 -12.88 20.76
N ALA A 214 47.70 -11.94 21.20
CA ALA A 214 48.37 -10.95 20.36
C ALA A 214 49.86 -10.82 20.72
N ALA A 215 50.65 -10.21 19.83
CA ALA A 215 52.03 -9.79 20.09
C ALA A 215 52.36 -8.52 19.28
N SER A 216 53.17 -7.63 19.87
CA SER A 216 53.66 -6.40 19.25
C SER A 216 55.10 -6.11 19.70
N PRO A 217 55.85 -5.36 18.88
CA PRO A 217 56.66 -4.24 19.36
C PRO A 217 56.25 -2.94 18.61
N LEU A 218 56.11 -1.75 19.22
CA LEU A 218 56.89 -0.95 20.21
C LEU A 218 57.83 0.09 19.56
N GLU A 219 57.93 1.26 20.22
CA GLU A 219 58.49 2.59 19.86
C GLU A 219 57.37 3.61 19.52
N GLU A 220 56.89 4.44 20.46
CA GLU A 220 57.48 5.70 21.02
C GLU A 220 57.58 6.83 19.98
N ASP A 221 56.92 8.00 20.08
CA ASP A 221 55.89 8.54 21.02
C ASP A 221 55.03 9.60 20.23
N VAL A 222 54.20 10.57 20.68
CA VAL A 222 53.97 11.29 21.95
C VAL A 222 52.58 11.97 22.00
N LEU A 223 51.96 12.01 23.20
CA LEU A 223 50.85 12.87 23.72
C LEU A 223 49.77 13.48 22.76
N LEU A 224 48.45 13.36 23.00
CA LEU A 224 47.71 12.64 24.06
C LEU A 224 46.23 12.30 23.67
N PRO A 225 45.29 13.23 23.35
CA PRO A 225 43.84 13.00 23.55
C PRO A 225 42.91 13.31 22.34
N PRO A 226 41.59 12.99 22.38
CA PRO A 226 40.83 12.12 23.30
C PRO A 226 40.06 10.97 22.60
N LEU A 227 39.20 10.26 23.37
CA LEU A 227 38.06 9.38 23.00
C LEU A 227 38.28 7.85 22.87
N THR A 228 37.62 7.13 23.79
CA THR A 228 36.90 5.84 23.66
C THR A 228 37.51 4.63 22.93
N CYS A 229 37.60 3.49 23.62
CA CYS A 229 37.10 2.20 23.10
C CYS A 229 36.84 1.14 24.19
N LEU A 230 36.25 0.02 23.76
CA LEU A 230 35.62 -1.06 24.52
C LEU A 230 36.52 -1.83 25.51
N GLU A 231 35.91 -2.39 26.57
CA GLU A 231 36.34 -3.66 27.17
C GLU A 231 35.55 -4.85 26.59
N VAL A 232 36.17 -6.03 26.58
CA VAL A 232 35.59 -7.30 26.09
C VAL A 232 35.78 -8.36 27.17
N VAL A 233 34.71 -9.07 27.53
CA VAL A 233 34.75 -10.23 28.44
C VAL A 233 34.22 -11.47 27.72
N SER A 234 34.94 -12.59 27.83
CA SER A 234 34.60 -13.87 27.23
C SER A 234 34.13 -14.86 28.30
N CYS A 235 33.06 -15.60 28.03
CA CYS A 235 32.64 -16.74 28.85
C CYS A 235 32.95 -18.05 28.11
N HIS A 236 33.52 -19.02 28.82
CA HIS A 236 33.56 -20.42 28.36
C HIS A 236 32.29 -21.16 28.81
N LEU A 237 31.91 -22.16 28.01
CA LEU A 237 30.85 -23.12 28.29
C LEU A 237 31.45 -24.52 28.23
N ALA A 238 31.11 -25.36 29.20
CA ALA A 238 31.49 -26.77 29.22
C ALA A 238 30.23 -27.63 29.31
N THR A 239 30.14 -28.64 28.45
CA THR A 239 29.32 -29.84 28.67
C THR A 239 30.13 -30.80 29.58
N GLU A 240 29.58 -31.86 30.19
CA GLU A 240 28.39 -32.65 29.86
C GLU A 240 27.89 -33.46 31.08
N THR A 241 26.80 -34.23 30.91
CA THR A 241 26.29 -35.35 31.75
C THR A 241 25.65 -35.09 33.13
N ASP A 242 24.43 -35.60 33.28
CA ASP A 242 23.77 -36.08 34.53
C ASP A 242 24.42 -37.40 35.04
N PRO A 243 24.15 -37.94 36.26
CA PRO A 243 23.01 -37.63 37.15
C PRO A 243 23.31 -37.48 38.67
N ASP A 244 22.25 -37.13 39.41
CA ASP A 244 22.01 -37.43 40.83
C ASP A 244 22.81 -36.71 41.94
N ILE A 245 22.27 -36.83 43.16
CA ILE A 245 22.75 -36.41 44.50
C ILE A 245 22.35 -34.98 44.95
N ILE A 246 21.44 -34.98 45.93
CA ILE A 246 21.05 -33.87 46.80
C ILE A 246 22.12 -33.65 47.87
N ILE A 247 22.43 -32.40 48.23
CA ILE A 247 22.81 -32.00 49.61
C ILE A 247 22.54 -30.49 49.82
N PHE A 248 21.94 -30.15 50.97
CA PHE A 248 21.94 -28.79 51.53
C PHE A 248 23.20 -28.61 52.38
N GLU A 249 23.85 -27.45 52.36
CA GLU A 249 24.41 -26.89 53.60
C GLU A 249 24.60 -25.36 53.57
N GLN A 250 24.75 -24.77 54.76
CA GLN A 250 24.55 -23.35 55.03
C GLN A 250 25.57 -22.83 56.06
N VAL A 251 26.71 -22.32 55.58
CA VAL A 251 27.78 -21.70 56.40
C VAL A 251 28.45 -20.60 55.56
N GLY A 252 28.82 -19.40 56.05
CA GLY A 252 28.63 -18.76 57.36
C GLY A 252 29.54 -17.53 57.46
N MET A 253 29.00 -16.34 57.74
CA MET A 253 29.80 -15.09 57.82
C MET A 253 30.66 -15.03 59.10
N PRO A 254 31.76 -14.23 59.11
CA PRO A 254 31.62 -12.89 59.71
C PRO A 254 32.45 -11.73 59.08
N VAL A 255 31.77 -10.61 58.85
CA VAL A 255 32.18 -9.20 59.13
C VAL A 255 33.44 -8.61 58.46
N GLY A 256 33.23 -7.59 57.62
CA GLY A 256 34.25 -6.65 57.13
C GLY A 256 33.70 -5.63 56.12
N CYS A 257 33.25 -4.47 56.59
CA CYS A 257 32.60 -3.42 55.77
C CYS A 257 33.59 -2.51 54.99
N PRO A 258 33.12 -1.69 54.02
CA PRO A 258 31.91 -1.78 53.20
C PRO A 258 32.16 -1.63 51.68
N VAL A 259 31.18 -2.04 50.86
CA VAL A 259 30.97 -1.46 49.51
C VAL A 259 29.49 -1.16 49.34
N GLU A 260 29.14 0.13 49.26
CA GLU A 260 27.79 0.59 48.93
C GLU A 260 27.56 0.42 47.42
N GLY A 261 26.37 -0.04 46.99
CA GLY A 261 25.99 0.00 45.57
C GLY A 261 25.10 -1.11 45.02
N CYS A 262 24.91 -2.23 45.74
CA CYS A 262 24.13 -3.37 45.24
C CYS A 262 23.08 -3.92 46.22
N ASP A 263 22.20 -3.06 46.76
CA ASP A 263 20.90 -3.52 47.26
C ASP A 263 19.84 -2.40 47.32
N GLN A 264 19.01 -2.29 46.27
CA GLN A 264 17.70 -1.66 46.36
C GLN A 264 16.65 -2.54 45.67
N ILE A 265 16.18 -3.53 46.43
CA ILE A 265 14.94 -4.25 46.15
C ILE A 265 13.80 -3.24 45.97
N LEU A 266 13.17 -3.23 44.79
CA LEU A 266 12.05 -2.36 44.44
C LEU A 266 10.83 -2.66 45.32
N ARG A 267 10.72 -1.96 46.46
CA ARG A 267 9.52 -1.97 47.31
C ARG A 267 8.39 -1.22 46.63
N LEU A 268 7.61 -1.95 45.82
CA LEU A 268 6.33 -1.52 45.27
C LEU A 268 5.26 -1.44 46.37
N GLN A 269 5.34 -0.43 47.23
CA GLN A 269 4.30 -0.05 48.19
C GLN A 269 4.34 1.46 48.45
N ASP A 270 3.15 2.08 48.44
CA ASP A 270 2.79 3.38 49.02
C ASP A 270 3.40 4.68 48.45
N VAL A 271 3.26 4.93 47.13
CA VAL A 271 3.13 6.31 46.59
C VAL A 271 2.12 6.38 45.43
N PRO A 272 1.08 7.24 45.48
CA PRO A 272 0.23 7.54 44.33
C PRO A 272 0.75 8.77 43.56
N GLY A 273 1.39 8.56 42.41
CA GLY A 273 1.69 9.62 41.43
C GLY A 273 3.11 9.60 40.85
N HIS A 274 3.22 9.96 39.57
CA HIS A 274 4.46 10.27 38.83
C HIS A 274 5.62 9.25 38.90
N VAL A 275 5.49 8.15 38.16
CA VAL A 275 6.67 7.37 37.72
C VAL A 275 7.31 8.04 36.51
N SER A 276 8.23 8.98 36.74
CA SER A 276 9.13 9.50 35.69
C SER A 276 10.36 8.60 35.53
N GLN A 277 10.14 7.38 35.06
CA GLN A 277 11.21 6.48 34.61
C GLN A 277 11.38 6.63 33.08
N HIS A 278 12.63 6.57 32.61
CA HIS A 278 12.95 6.69 31.19
C HIS A 278 12.55 5.42 30.43
N PHE A 279 11.31 5.39 29.94
CA PHE A 279 10.91 4.43 28.92
C PHE A 279 11.70 4.66 27.62
N PRO A 280 12.00 3.59 26.84
CA PRO A 280 12.63 3.74 25.54
C PRO A 280 11.80 4.62 24.60
N SER A 281 12.46 5.39 23.73
CA SER A 281 11.82 6.42 22.89
C SER A 281 10.81 5.89 21.85
N TYR A 282 10.65 4.57 21.76
CA TYR A 282 9.74 3.86 20.87
C TYR A 282 8.50 3.29 21.59
N TRP A 283 8.34 3.59 22.89
CA TRP A 283 7.13 3.36 23.67
C TRP A 283 6.29 4.65 23.69
N SER A 284 4.99 4.56 23.45
CA SER A 284 4.07 5.70 23.50
C SER A 284 2.72 5.30 24.10
N PHE A 285 2.16 6.18 24.93
CA PHE A 285 0.78 6.01 25.41
C PHE A 285 -0.18 6.67 24.41
N LEU A 286 -1.22 5.93 24.01
CA LEU A 286 -2.25 6.44 23.10
C LEU A 286 -3.26 7.32 23.86
N PRO A 287 -3.96 8.26 23.19
CA PRO A 287 -4.87 9.19 23.86
C PRO A 287 -5.99 8.49 24.63
N GLY A 288 -5.91 8.50 25.96
CA GLY A 288 -6.80 7.75 26.84
C GLY A 288 -6.10 7.04 28.01
N ASP A 289 -4.77 7.12 28.10
CA ASP A 289 -3.87 6.71 29.19
C ASP A 289 -3.82 5.18 29.52
N ASP A 290 -4.89 4.44 29.22
CA ASP A 290 -5.01 2.98 29.41
C ASP A 290 -4.36 2.15 28.28
N GLN A 291 -3.84 2.75 27.21
CA GLN A 291 -3.28 2.05 26.04
C GLN A 291 -1.79 2.37 25.82
N LEU A 292 -0.96 1.33 25.75
CA LEU A 292 0.47 1.39 25.47
C LEU A 292 0.79 0.82 24.08
N LEU A 293 1.42 1.62 23.23
CA LEU A 293 1.94 1.25 21.92
C LEU A 293 3.47 1.14 22.00
N ILE A 294 4.03 0.10 21.38
CA ILE A 294 5.47 -0.14 21.29
C ILE A 294 5.81 -0.52 19.85
N GLN A 295 6.78 0.16 19.25
CA GLN A 295 7.14 0.00 17.83
C GLN A 295 8.64 -0.30 17.65
N GLY A 296 8.98 -1.06 16.60
CA GLY A 296 10.38 -1.41 16.32
C GLY A 296 10.95 -2.47 17.27
N PHE A 297 12.22 -2.84 17.05
CA PHE A 297 12.86 -3.97 17.73
C PHE A 297 12.90 -3.79 19.26
N VAL A 298 12.37 -4.77 20.01
CA VAL A 298 12.39 -4.79 21.48
C VAL A 298 13.43 -5.80 21.98
N PRO A 299 14.54 -5.37 22.61
CA PRO A 299 15.49 -6.29 23.22
C PRO A 299 14.85 -7.11 24.35
N GLU A 300 15.23 -8.38 24.49
CA GLU A 300 14.62 -9.29 25.48
C GLU A 300 14.72 -8.76 26.93
N ARG A 301 15.78 -8.02 27.25
CA ARG A 301 15.95 -7.34 28.55
C ARG A 301 14.82 -6.34 28.82
N GLU A 302 14.47 -5.53 27.83
CA GLU A 302 13.43 -4.50 27.94
C GLU A 302 12.02 -5.12 27.86
N LEU A 303 11.88 -6.22 27.11
CA LEU A 303 10.67 -7.05 27.14
C LEU A 303 10.43 -7.67 28.52
N ARG A 304 11.48 -8.10 29.23
CA ARG A 304 11.38 -8.60 30.61
C ARG A 304 11.00 -7.50 31.60
N VAL A 305 11.44 -6.25 31.37
CA VAL A 305 10.96 -5.08 32.14
C VAL A 305 9.47 -4.85 31.88
N LEU A 306 9.03 -4.81 30.62
CA LEU A 306 7.60 -4.72 30.26
C LEU A 306 6.77 -5.84 30.90
N ALA A 307 7.24 -7.08 30.83
CA ALA A 307 6.60 -8.24 31.45
C ALA A 307 6.52 -8.13 32.99
N SER A 308 7.48 -7.46 33.64
CA SER A 308 7.40 -7.16 35.07
C SER A 308 6.37 -6.08 35.39
N LEU A 309 6.30 -5.02 34.58
CA LEU A 309 5.31 -3.94 34.72
C LEU A 309 3.88 -4.46 34.52
N LEU A 310 3.67 -5.32 33.53
CA LEU A 310 2.40 -6.01 33.27
C LEU A 310 1.96 -6.95 34.39
N LYS A 311 2.83 -7.33 35.33
CA LYS A 311 2.46 -8.07 36.56
C LYS A 311 2.09 -7.16 37.74
N THR A 312 2.35 -5.86 37.64
CA THR A 312 1.87 -4.87 38.62
C THR A 312 0.44 -4.44 38.29
N PRO A 313 -0.36 -3.93 39.25
CA PRO A 313 -1.73 -3.46 39.00
C PRO A 313 -1.80 -2.11 38.25
N ALA A 314 -0.87 -1.86 37.33
CA ALA A 314 -0.86 -0.66 36.49
C ALA A 314 -2.04 -0.65 35.49
N GLN A 315 -2.47 0.55 35.09
CA GLN A 315 -3.74 0.80 34.40
C GLN A 315 -3.77 0.40 32.91
N VAL A 316 -2.76 -0.30 32.41
CA VAL A 316 -2.67 -0.67 30.98
C VAL A 316 -3.73 -1.73 30.62
N ARG A 317 -4.80 -1.28 29.95
CA ARG A 317 -5.87 -2.12 29.41
C ARG A 317 -5.62 -2.57 27.98
N GLY A 318 -4.79 -1.86 27.22
CA GLY A 318 -4.38 -2.26 25.88
C GLY A 318 -2.89 -2.19 25.67
N LEU A 319 -2.33 -3.22 25.03
CA LEU A 319 -0.93 -3.28 24.61
C LEU A 319 -0.87 -3.60 23.11
N GLU A 320 -0.32 -2.69 22.31
CA GLU A 320 0.05 -2.96 20.92
C GLU A 320 1.57 -3.04 20.80
N MET A 321 2.05 -4.16 20.25
CA MET A 321 3.44 -4.38 19.89
C MET A 321 3.49 -4.82 18.43
N THR A 322 3.51 -3.87 17.50
CA THR A 322 3.47 -4.17 16.06
C THR A 322 4.88 -4.15 15.46
N GLY A 323 5.33 -5.26 14.88
CA GLY A 323 6.61 -5.35 14.16
C GLY A 323 7.86 -5.31 15.05
N THR A 324 7.78 -5.84 16.26
CA THR A 324 8.80 -5.71 17.33
C THR A 324 9.80 -6.87 17.46
N ASP A 325 9.70 -7.89 16.60
CA ASP A 325 10.56 -9.10 16.53
C ASP A 325 10.61 -9.95 17.82
N LEU A 326 9.48 -10.07 18.52
CA LEU A 326 9.39 -10.85 19.77
C LEU A 326 9.80 -12.32 19.60
N SER A 327 9.50 -12.93 18.44
CA SER A 327 9.60 -14.37 18.17
C SER A 327 8.83 -15.25 19.18
N ASP A 328 9.05 -16.56 19.11
CA ASP A 328 8.52 -17.53 20.09
C ASP A 328 8.94 -17.19 21.54
N THR A 329 10.16 -16.70 21.76
CA THR A 329 10.70 -16.41 23.10
C THR A 329 9.99 -15.23 23.76
N GLY A 330 9.83 -14.13 23.02
CA GLY A 330 9.16 -12.94 23.54
C GLY A 330 7.66 -13.13 23.74
N ALA A 331 7.01 -13.90 22.85
CA ALA A 331 5.63 -14.34 23.06
C ALA A 331 5.45 -15.12 24.38
N ALA A 332 6.38 -16.01 24.73
CA ALA A 332 6.35 -16.74 26.00
C ALA A 332 6.59 -15.83 27.23
N ILE A 333 7.51 -14.87 27.12
CA ILE A 333 7.77 -13.87 28.18
C ILE A 333 6.52 -13.01 28.45
N LEU A 334 5.83 -12.56 27.40
CA LEU A 334 4.58 -11.82 27.52
C LEU A 334 3.42 -12.68 28.03
N ALA A 335 3.29 -13.93 27.56
CA ALA A 335 2.26 -14.84 28.03
C ALA A 335 2.29 -15.00 29.56
N GLU A 336 3.47 -15.27 30.13
CA GLU A 336 3.64 -15.44 31.59
C GLU A 336 3.43 -14.13 32.38
N ALA A 337 3.40 -12.96 31.72
CA ALA A 337 2.94 -11.71 32.32
C ALA A 337 1.41 -11.57 32.26
N VAL A 338 0.83 -11.74 31.07
CA VAL A 338 -0.62 -11.64 30.81
C VAL A 338 -1.44 -12.61 31.66
N LYS A 339 -0.90 -13.81 31.91
CA LYS A 339 -1.44 -14.84 32.82
C LYS A 339 -1.91 -14.32 34.19
N HIS A 340 -1.21 -13.32 34.73
CA HIS A 340 -1.51 -12.72 36.04
C HIS A 340 -2.21 -11.35 35.91
N ASN A 341 -2.32 -10.79 34.71
CA ASN A 341 -2.93 -9.49 34.47
C ASN A 341 -4.43 -9.64 34.19
N GLN A 342 -5.25 -9.03 35.05
CA GLN A 342 -6.71 -9.01 34.95
C GLN A 342 -7.27 -7.64 34.50
N GLN A 343 -6.39 -6.68 34.16
CA GLN A 343 -6.76 -5.36 33.63
C GLN A 343 -6.54 -5.26 32.11
N LEU A 344 -5.61 -6.02 31.55
CA LEU A 344 -5.33 -6.06 30.12
C LEU A 344 -6.49 -6.75 29.38
N LEU A 345 -7.24 -5.97 28.60
CA LEU A 345 -8.39 -6.40 27.80
C LEU A 345 -8.05 -6.52 26.31
N GLN A 346 -6.99 -5.86 25.84
CA GLN A 346 -6.60 -5.81 24.44
C GLN A 346 -5.09 -6.10 24.30
N LEU A 347 -4.74 -6.99 23.38
CA LEU A 347 -3.35 -7.33 23.07
C LEU A 347 -3.18 -7.51 21.56
N SER A 348 -2.37 -6.68 20.92
CA SER A 348 -1.88 -6.93 19.56
C SER A 348 -0.39 -7.26 19.61
N LEU A 349 -0.05 -8.43 19.05
CA LEU A 349 1.31 -8.89 18.79
C LEU A 349 1.52 -9.08 17.29
N ARG A 350 1.01 -8.15 16.49
CA ARG A 350 1.06 -8.20 15.02
C ARG A 350 2.49 -8.21 14.47
N ALA A 351 2.73 -9.06 13.48
CA ALA A 351 3.97 -9.13 12.69
C ALA A 351 5.26 -9.31 13.51
N ASN A 352 5.24 -10.14 14.56
CA ASN A 352 6.35 -10.35 15.50
C ASN A 352 7.15 -11.66 15.28
N LEU A 353 6.96 -12.33 14.13
CA LEU A 353 7.56 -13.64 13.83
C LEU A 353 7.27 -14.72 14.87
N ILE A 354 6.14 -14.61 15.59
CA ILE A 354 5.66 -15.60 16.55
C ILE A 354 5.29 -16.86 15.77
N ALA A 355 5.87 -18.01 16.15
CA ALA A 355 5.57 -19.27 15.50
C ALA A 355 4.78 -20.19 16.46
N LYS A 356 4.75 -21.48 16.13
CA LYS A 356 4.00 -22.49 16.88
C LYS A 356 4.33 -22.59 18.38
N ARG A 357 5.55 -22.24 18.85
CA ARG A 357 5.86 -22.34 20.30
C ARG A 357 5.34 -21.13 21.08
N GLY A 358 5.49 -19.92 20.53
CA GLY A 358 4.91 -18.72 21.13
C GLY A 358 3.39 -18.74 21.10
N ALA A 359 2.79 -19.28 20.03
CA ALA A 359 1.36 -19.53 19.94
C ALA A 359 0.84 -20.49 21.04
N VAL A 360 1.57 -21.58 21.33
CA VAL A 360 1.26 -22.50 22.43
C VAL A 360 1.36 -21.79 23.79
N ALA A 361 2.43 -21.03 24.03
CA ALA A 361 2.59 -20.28 25.29
C ALA A 361 1.46 -19.27 25.52
N LEU A 362 1.03 -18.56 24.46
CA LEU A 362 -0.13 -17.67 24.50
C LEU A 362 -1.44 -18.45 24.72
N ALA A 363 -1.62 -19.61 24.08
CA ALA A 363 -2.79 -20.46 24.25
C ALA A 363 -2.97 -20.96 25.69
N ASP A 364 -1.89 -21.32 26.38
CA ASP A 364 -1.99 -21.79 27.77
C ASP A 364 -2.49 -20.72 28.74
N VAL A 365 -2.17 -19.44 28.49
CA VAL A 365 -2.62 -18.33 29.34
C VAL A 365 -3.99 -17.78 28.96
N LEU A 366 -4.39 -17.94 27.68
CA LEU A 366 -5.74 -17.61 27.21
C LEU A 366 -6.86 -18.36 27.95
N LYS A 367 -6.56 -19.53 28.53
CA LYS A 367 -7.51 -20.35 29.29
C LYS A 367 -8.05 -19.66 30.56
N GLY A 368 -7.39 -18.61 31.07
CA GLY A 368 -7.78 -17.90 32.30
C GLY A 368 -7.52 -16.38 32.34
N CYS A 369 -7.19 -15.75 31.21
CA CYS A 369 -6.95 -14.31 31.13
C CYS A 369 -8.25 -13.49 31.03
N ALA A 370 -8.16 -12.17 31.27
CA ALA A 370 -9.25 -11.22 31.06
C ALA A 370 -9.38 -10.68 29.62
N LEU A 371 -8.48 -11.06 28.69
CA LEU A 371 -8.41 -10.50 27.33
C LEU A 371 -9.74 -10.63 26.59
N GLN A 372 -10.22 -9.51 26.04
CA GLN A 372 -11.41 -9.41 25.20
C GLN A 372 -11.04 -9.32 23.71
N GLN A 373 -9.86 -8.82 23.38
CA GLN A 373 -9.36 -8.72 22.01
C GLN A 373 -7.90 -9.21 21.92
N LEU A 374 -7.63 -10.07 20.95
CA LEU A 374 -6.29 -10.57 20.65
C LEU A 374 -6.03 -10.48 19.14
N ASP A 375 -4.98 -9.78 18.75
CA ASP A 375 -4.48 -9.72 17.37
C ASP A 375 -3.11 -10.39 17.30
N LEU A 376 -3.02 -11.48 16.54
CA LEU A 376 -1.77 -12.18 16.23
C LEU A 376 -1.49 -12.17 14.71
N SER A 377 -2.03 -11.21 13.97
CA SER A 377 -1.92 -11.19 12.51
C SER A 377 -0.48 -11.04 12.00
N GLY A 378 -0.18 -11.61 10.83
CA GLY A 378 1.13 -11.49 10.18
C GLY A 378 2.28 -12.28 10.84
N ASN A 379 1.95 -13.32 11.62
CA ASN A 379 2.91 -14.18 12.30
C ASN A 379 3.11 -15.53 11.56
N GLU A 380 3.84 -16.48 12.14
CA GLU A 380 4.11 -17.81 11.55
C GLU A 380 3.51 -18.96 12.39
N ILE A 381 2.34 -18.70 13.00
CA ILE A 381 1.64 -19.60 13.95
C ILE A 381 1.44 -21.01 13.35
N GLY A 382 0.92 -21.09 12.13
CA GLY A 382 0.64 -22.34 11.42
C GLY A 382 -0.34 -23.29 12.12
N GLU A 383 -0.54 -24.46 11.53
CA GLU A 383 -1.51 -25.49 11.95
C GLU A 383 -1.45 -25.81 13.46
N ARG A 384 -0.28 -26.21 13.98
CA ARG A 384 -0.12 -26.57 15.41
C ARG A 384 -0.24 -25.39 16.37
N GLY A 385 0.04 -24.18 15.91
CA GLY A 385 -0.14 -22.98 16.73
C GLY A 385 -1.61 -22.64 16.90
N VAL A 386 -2.40 -22.71 15.81
CA VAL A 386 -3.86 -22.50 15.90
C VAL A 386 -4.57 -23.70 16.52
N GLU A 387 -4.05 -24.91 16.44
CA GLU A 387 -4.55 -26.07 17.19
C GLU A 387 -4.60 -25.78 18.69
N ALA A 388 -3.47 -25.36 19.29
CA ALA A 388 -3.41 -25.00 20.71
C ALA A 388 -4.31 -23.80 21.07
N LEU A 389 -4.31 -22.74 20.24
CA LEU A 389 -5.23 -21.59 20.42
C LEU A 389 -6.71 -22.03 20.34
N SER A 390 -7.03 -23.00 19.48
CA SER A 390 -8.38 -23.57 19.34
C SER A 390 -8.79 -24.39 20.55
N GLU A 391 -7.86 -25.05 21.25
CA GLU A 391 -8.16 -25.66 22.55
C GLU A 391 -8.44 -24.59 23.61
N ALA A 392 -7.62 -23.53 23.68
CA ALA A 392 -7.82 -22.43 24.62
C ALA A 392 -9.17 -21.73 24.43
N LEU A 393 -9.59 -21.51 23.18
CA LEU A 393 -10.90 -20.93 22.82
C LEU A 393 -12.10 -21.75 23.28
N ARG A 394 -11.94 -23.03 23.68
CA ARG A 394 -13.01 -23.88 24.23
C ARG A 394 -13.22 -23.70 25.75
N ALA A 395 -12.31 -22.97 26.42
CA ALA A 395 -12.33 -22.73 27.86
C ALA A 395 -12.24 -21.24 28.23
N ASN A 396 -11.71 -20.40 27.33
CA ASN A 396 -11.61 -18.96 27.55
C ASN A 396 -12.99 -18.31 27.83
N PRO A 397 -13.13 -17.49 28.89
CA PRO A 397 -14.41 -16.89 29.30
C PRO A 397 -14.63 -15.44 28.83
N SER A 398 -13.72 -14.86 28.04
CA SER A 398 -13.59 -13.40 27.89
C SER A 398 -13.47 -12.87 26.45
N LEU A 399 -12.88 -13.65 25.55
CA LEU A 399 -12.40 -13.19 24.25
C LEU A 399 -13.55 -13.02 23.27
N GLN A 400 -13.69 -11.79 22.77
CA GLN A 400 -14.75 -11.35 21.86
C GLN A 400 -14.22 -11.09 20.45
N ALA A 401 -12.95 -10.70 20.30
CA ALA A 401 -12.29 -10.54 19.00
C ALA A 401 -10.98 -11.33 18.94
N LEU A 402 -10.77 -12.02 17.82
CA LEU A 402 -9.52 -12.70 17.49
C LEU A 402 -9.14 -12.42 16.03
N ASP A 403 -7.92 -11.94 15.81
CA ASP A 403 -7.30 -11.85 14.49
C ASP A 403 -6.14 -12.86 14.36
N LEU A 404 -6.28 -13.77 13.40
CA LEU A 404 -5.25 -14.74 13.00
C LEU A 404 -4.88 -14.57 11.51
N SER A 405 -5.18 -13.43 10.89
CA SER A 405 -4.91 -13.20 9.47
C SER A 405 -3.41 -13.28 9.15
N ASN A 406 -3.02 -13.73 7.95
CA ASN A 406 -1.64 -13.85 7.51
C ASN A 406 -0.76 -14.77 8.39
N ASN A 407 -1.28 -15.93 8.83
CA ASN A 407 -0.60 -16.91 9.70
C ASN A 407 -0.33 -18.30 9.10
N ARG A 408 -0.69 -18.52 7.84
CA ARG A 408 -0.52 -19.80 7.10
C ARG A 408 -1.20 -21.00 7.81
N LEU A 409 -2.43 -20.81 8.30
CA LEU A 409 -3.15 -21.84 9.06
C LEU A 409 -3.50 -23.10 8.25
N GLY A 410 -3.73 -22.95 6.95
CA GLY A 410 -4.13 -24.04 6.05
C GLY A 410 -5.51 -24.64 6.36
N PRO A 411 -5.97 -25.62 5.57
CA PRO A 411 -7.18 -26.37 5.89
C PRO A 411 -7.14 -27.06 7.27
N PRO A 412 -6.07 -27.75 7.70
CA PRO A 412 -6.04 -28.44 8.99
C PRO A 412 -6.22 -27.52 10.19
N GLY A 413 -5.57 -26.35 10.19
CA GLY A 413 -5.73 -25.37 11.27
C GLY A 413 -7.16 -24.85 11.43
N ILE A 414 -7.91 -24.74 10.32
CA ILE A 414 -9.33 -24.37 10.35
C ILE A 414 -10.22 -25.49 10.86
N ILE A 415 -9.85 -26.77 10.73
CA ILE A 415 -10.60 -27.88 11.35
C ILE A 415 -10.59 -27.73 12.87
N CYS A 416 -9.41 -27.53 13.46
CA CYS A 416 -9.25 -27.33 14.91
C CYS A 416 -10.09 -26.16 15.42
N LEU A 417 -10.07 -25.04 14.69
CA LEU A 417 -10.78 -23.81 15.00
C LEU A 417 -12.31 -23.95 14.84
N ALA A 418 -12.77 -24.61 13.78
CA ALA A 418 -14.18 -24.90 13.56
C ALA A 418 -14.76 -25.79 14.69
N ASP A 419 -14.01 -26.78 15.18
CA ASP A 419 -14.41 -27.60 16.34
C ASP A 419 -14.37 -26.86 17.69
N ALA A 420 -13.70 -25.69 17.77
CA ALA A 420 -13.80 -24.78 18.91
C ALA A 420 -15.05 -23.87 18.83
N LEU A 421 -15.42 -23.44 17.62
CA LEU A 421 -16.59 -22.60 17.33
C LEU A 421 -17.93 -23.37 17.33
N ARG A 422 -17.87 -24.69 17.42
CA ARG A 422 -19.04 -25.59 17.52
C ARG A 422 -19.84 -25.31 18.80
N ARG A 423 -21.16 -25.50 18.75
CA ARG A 423 -22.10 -25.11 19.83
C ARG A 423 -21.64 -25.56 21.22
N ASN A 424 -21.79 -24.65 22.18
CA ASN A 424 -21.53 -24.83 23.61
C ASN A 424 -20.05 -24.98 24.01
N ARG A 425 -19.09 -24.61 23.15
CA ARG A 425 -17.65 -24.59 23.50
C ARG A 425 -17.07 -23.18 23.57
N ASN A 426 -17.27 -22.36 22.55
CA ASN A 426 -17.04 -20.92 22.65
C ASN A 426 -18.39 -20.17 22.66
N THR A 427 -18.59 -19.31 23.67
CA THR A 427 -19.81 -18.51 23.85
C THR A 427 -19.58 -17.01 23.73
N THR A 428 -18.31 -16.58 23.63
CA THR A 428 -17.88 -15.18 23.77
C THR A 428 -17.45 -14.53 22.45
N LEU A 429 -16.84 -15.29 21.54
CA LEU A 429 -16.25 -14.75 20.32
C LEU A 429 -17.33 -14.19 19.38
N ARG A 430 -17.17 -12.92 19.01
CA ARG A 430 -18.05 -12.13 18.13
C ARG A 430 -17.38 -11.80 16.80
N ARG A 431 -16.09 -11.48 16.82
CA ARG A 431 -15.25 -11.14 15.66
C ARG A 431 -14.16 -12.18 15.47
N LEU A 432 -14.04 -12.72 14.27
CA LEU A 432 -12.97 -13.64 13.90
C LEU A 432 -12.42 -13.27 12.51
N MET A 433 -11.18 -12.79 12.47
CA MET A 433 -10.49 -12.40 11.24
C MET A 433 -9.50 -13.50 10.86
N LEU A 434 -9.57 -13.98 9.62
CA LEU A 434 -8.81 -15.12 9.11
C LEU A 434 -8.20 -14.84 7.72
N GLY A 435 -8.04 -13.58 7.32
CA GLY A 435 -7.55 -13.18 6.00
C GLY A 435 -6.20 -13.79 5.64
N ASN A 436 -5.96 -14.13 4.37
CA ASN A 436 -4.68 -14.65 3.85
C ASN A 436 -4.08 -15.84 4.66
N ASN A 437 -4.85 -16.91 4.82
CA ASN A 437 -4.44 -18.12 5.55
C ASN A 437 -4.42 -19.41 4.73
N ASN A 438 -4.67 -19.33 3.41
CA ASN A 438 -4.71 -20.47 2.50
C ASN A 438 -5.69 -21.57 2.98
N ILE A 439 -6.89 -21.15 3.40
CA ILE A 439 -7.96 -22.03 3.91
C ILE A 439 -8.52 -22.94 2.81
N GLY A 440 -8.59 -22.42 1.58
CA GLY A 440 -9.10 -23.13 0.41
C GLY A 440 -10.59 -23.50 0.50
N PRO A 441 -11.09 -24.26 -0.48
CA PRO A 441 -12.49 -24.68 -0.50
C PRO A 441 -12.84 -25.65 0.64
N GLU A 442 -11.93 -26.55 1.01
CA GLU A 442 -12.18 -27.61 2.00
C GLU A 442 -12.35 -27.05 3.42
N GLY A 443 -11.40 -26.22 3.89
CA GLY A 443 -11.53 -25.54 5.19
C GLY A 443 -12.75 -24.61 5.24
N SER A 444 -13.13 -24.03 4.09
CA SER A 444 -14.33 -23.20 3.97
C SER A 444 -15.63 -23.99 4.11
N GLN A 445 -15.73 -25.18 3.51
CA GLN A 445 -16.87 -26.06 3.67
C GLN A 445 -17.06 -26.49 5.14
N ILE A 446 -15.96 -26.75 5.84
CA ILE A 446 -15.96 -27.13 7.26
C ILE A 446 -16.38 -25.94 8.15
N LEU A 447 -15.83 -24.75 7.92
CA LEU A 447 -16.20 -23.54 8.65
C LEU A 447 -17.68 -23.15 8.41
N ALA A 448 -18.15 -23.19 7.16
CA ALA A 448 -19.55 -22.94 6.81
C ALA A 448 -20.51 -23.94 7.46
N ALA A 449 -20.14 -25.23 7.53
CA ALA A 449 -20.92 -26.26 8.20
C ALA A 449 -21.07 -26.01 9.72
N VAL A 450 -20.10 -25.35 10.36
CA VAL A 450 -20.21 -24.91 11.76
C VAL A 450 -21.05 -23.63 11.89
N LEU A 451 -20.92 -22.67 10.97
CA LEU A 451 -21.69 -21.41 10.98
C LEU A 451 -23.20 -21.59 10.82
N LYS A 452 -23.66 -22.68 10.18
CA LYS A 452 -25.07 -23.14 10.20
C LYS A 452 -25.63 -23.35 11.62
N LYS A 453 -24.77 -23.45 12.64
CA LYS A 453 -25.16 -23.65 14.05
C LYS A 453 -24.53 -22.65 15.02
N ASN A 454 -23.37 -22.07 14.73
CA ASN A 454 -22.83 -20.99 15.54
C ASN A 454 -23.79 -19.78 15.51
N SER A 455 -23.97 -19.14 16.66
CA SER A 455 -24.80 -17.94 16.83
C SER A 455 -24.11 -16.88 17.69
N THR A 456 -22.78 -16.97 17.81
CA THR A 456 -21.94 -16.06 18.59
C THR A 456 -21.19 -15.11 17.67
N LEU A 457 -20.71 -15.60 16.53
CA LEU A 457 -20.03 -14.78 15.53
C LEU A 457 -21.01 -13.81 14.85
N ILE A 458 -20.60 -12.55 14.86
CA ILE A 458 -21.27 -11.37 14.28
C ILE A 458 -20.44 -10.85 13.10
N GLU A 459 -19.12 -10.95 13.17
CA GLU A 459 -18.19 -10.50 12.15
C GLU A 459 -17.19 -11.60 11.78
N LEU A 460 -17.08 -11.90 10.49
CA LEU A 460 -16.15 -12.90 9.96
C LEU A 460 -15.45 -12.35 8.71
N ALA A 461 -14.12 -12.33 8.73
CA ALA A 461 -13.30 -11.93 7.59
C ALA A 461 -12.50 -13.13 7.08
N LEU A 462 -12.61 -13.37 5.78
CA LEU A 462 -12.08 -14.54 5.08
C LEU A 462 -11.41 -14.16 3.76
N ASP A 463 -10.94 -12.92 3.63
CA ASP A 463 -10.24 -12.42 2.46
C ASP A 463 -8.98 -13.24 2.10
N LEU A 464 -8.53 -13.20 0.84
CA LEU A 464 -7.24 -13.78 0.39
C LEU A 464 -7.06 -15.29 0.68
N ASN A 465 -8.14 -16.07 0.77
CA ASN A 465 -8.11 -17.46 1.24
C ASN A 465 -8.31 -18.54 0.16
N SER A 466 -8.45 -18.14 -1.11
CA SER A 466 -8.69 -19.05 -2.25
C SER A 466 -9.90 -19.96 -2.07
N ILE A 467 -10.97 -19.43 -1.46
CA ILE A 467 -12.21 -20.14 -1.12
C ILE A 467 -12.91 -20.72 -2.37
N GLY A 468 -12.89 -19.98 -3.48
CA GLY A 468 -13.47 -20.38 -4.76
C GLY A 468 -14.98 -20.68 -4.71
N ASP A 469 -15.51 -21.13 -5.85
CA ASP A 469 -16.96 -21.38 -6.00
C ASP A 469 -17.49 -22.45 -5.02
N LYS A 470 -16.73 -23.53 -4.79
CA LYS A 470 -17.11 -24.63 -3.89
C LYS A 470 -17.17 -24.25 -2.40
N GLY A 471 -16.34 -23.29 -1.98
CA GLY A 471 -16.41 -22.74 -0.63
C GLY A 471 -17.55 -21.76 -0.50
N ALA A 472 -17.70 -20.86 -1.48
CA ALA A 472 -18.81 -19.91 -1.58
C ALA A 472 -20.19 -20.60 -1.59
N GLU A 473 -20.29 -21.77 -2.22
CA GLU A 473 -21.50 -22.61 -2.23
C GLU A 473 -21.91 -23.06 -0.81
N ALA A 474 -20.98 -23.62 -0.04
CA ALA A 474 -21.25 -24.02 1.34
C ALA A 474 -21.56 -22.83 2.25
N PHE A 475 -20.96 -21.66 2.00
CA PHE A 475 -21.33 -20.41 2.69
C PHE A 475 -22.71 -19.89 2.30
N GLY A 476 -23.15 -20.08 1.05
CA GLY A 476 -24.52 -19.82 0.63
C GLY A 476 -25.52 -20.69 1.39
N GLU A 477 -25.24 -21.99 1.54
CA GLU A 477 -26.02 -22.86 2.41
C GLU A 477 -25.96 -22.46 3.90
N ALA A 478 -24.87 -21.84 4.35
CA ALA A 478 -24.75 -21.38 5.74
C ALA A 478 -25.57 -20.12 6.02
N LEU A 479 -25.59 -19.16 5.09
CA LEU A 479 -26.37 -17.91 5.20
C LEU A 479 -27.90 -18.15 5.23
N ASN A 480 -28.38 -19.27 4.68
CA ASN A 480 -29.77 -19.74 4.79
C ASN A 480 -30.21 -20.12 6.22
N SER A 481 -29.29 -20.23 7.19
CA SER A 481 -29.60 -20.65 8.57
C SER A 481 -28.80 -19.92 9.65
N ASN A 482 -27.72 -19.23 9.29
CA ASN A 482 -27.03 -18.32 10.18
C ASN A 482 -27.77 -16.98 10.21
N HIS A 483 -28.30 -16.65 11.39
CA HIS A 483 -28.92 -15.36 11.68
C HIS A 483 -28.17 -14.66 12.83
N SER A 484 -26.83 -14.67 12.77
CA SER A 484 -25.96 -13.96 13.73
C SER A 484 -24.94 -13.05 13.05
N LEU A 485 -24.40 -13.45 11.89
CA LEU A 485 -23.47 -12.64 11.11
C LEU A 485 -24.15 -11.36 10.61
N THR A 486 -23.51 -10.22 10.87
CA THR A 486 -23.84 -8.90 10.31
C THR A 486 -22.75 -8.38 9.36
N PHE A 487 -21.53 -8.91 9.44
CA PHE A 487 -20.41 -8.59 8.55
C PHE A 487 -19.78 -9.87 8.01
N LEU A 488 -19.55 -9.91 6.69
CA LEU A 488 -18.86 -11.02 6.02
C LEU A 488 -17.95 -10.49 4.89
N ASP A 489 -16.64 -10.74 5.01
CA ASP A 489 -15.64 -10.35 4.01
C ASP A 489 -15.14 -11.57 3.24
N PHE A 490 -15.38 -11.58 1.92
CA PHE A 490 -14.88 -12.60 0.99
C PHE A 490 -13.89 -12.02 -0.03
N SER A 491 -13.32 -10.84 0.20
CA SER A 491 -12.48 -10.16 -0.78
C SER A 491 -11.28 -11.00 -1.28
N ASN A 492 -11.01 -11.00 -2.59
CA ASN A 492 -9.92 -11.72 -3.26
C ASN A 492 -9.88 -13.23 -2.96
N ASN A 493 -10.96 -13.95 -3.31
CA ASN A 493 -11.09 -15.38 -3.05
C ASN A 493 -11.24 -16.26 -4.29
N GLY A 494 -11.22 -15.66 -5.49
CA GLY A 494 -11.44 -16.39 -6.74
C GLY A 494 -12.86 -16.95 -6.87
N ILE A 495 -13.83 -16.37 -6.16
CA ILE A 495 -15.26 -16.65 -6.33
C ILE A 495 -15.69 -16.08 -7.68
N LYS A 496 -16.45 -16.85 -8.45
CA LYS A 496 -16.93 -16.48 -9.79
C LYS A 496 -18.45 -16.45 -9.82
N GLY A 497 -19.04 -16.37 -11.01
CA GLY A 497 -20.49 -16.39 -11.21
C GLY A 497 -21.20 -17.54 -10.46
N PRO A 498 -20.73 -18.80 -10.52
CA PRO A 498 -21.36 -19.93 -9.83
C PRO A 498 -21.37 -19.79 -8.30
N GLY A 499 -20.24 -19.45 -7.68
CA GLY A 499 -20.14 -19.25 -6.24
C GLY A 499 -20.95 -18.03 -5.76
N THR A 500 -20.95 -16.94 -6.55
CA THR A 500 -21.77 -15.76 -6.31
C THR A 500 -23.26 -16.10 -6.37
N ALA A 501 -23.69 -16.91 -7.33
CA ALA A 501 -25.06 -17.39 -7.45
C ALA A 501 -25.47 -18.28 -6.26
N ALA A 502 -24.56 -19.08 -5.71
CA ALA A 502 -24.82 -19.88 -4.53
C ALA A 502 -24.89 -19.03 -3.25
N LEU A 503 -23.99 -18.05 -3.07
CA LEU A 503 -24.07 -17.04 -2.00
C LEU A 503 -25.40 -16.29 -2.05
N SER A 504 -25.84 -15.88 -3.24
CA SER A 504 -27.10 -15.16 -3.44
C SER A 504 -28.34 -15.94 -3.00
N LYS A 505 -28.39 -17.26 -3.27
CA LYS A 505 -29.44 -18.13 -2.73
C LYS A 505 -29.49 -18.09 -1.19
N GLY A 506 -28.33 -17.99 -0.54
CA GLY A 506 -28.20 -17.78 0.91
C GLY A 506 -28.68 -16.41 1.38
N LEU A 507 -28.28 -15.34 0.68
CA LEU A 507 -28.69 -13.96 1.00
C LEU A 507 -30.21 -13.79 0.94
N LYS A 508 -30.88 -14.43 -0.03
CA LYS A 508 -32.35 -14.35 -0.21
C LYS A 508 -33.16 -14.75 1.03
N HIS A 509 -32.60 -15.62 1.89
CA HIS A 509 -33.23 -16.03 3.16
C HIS A 509 -32.50 -15.48 4.39
N ASN A 510 -31.41 -14.74 4.20
CA ASN A 510 -30.72 -14.06 5.29
C ASN A 510 -31.50 -12.81 5.72
N SER A 511 -31.36 -12.47 7.01
CA SER A 511 -32.07 -11.37 7.64
C SER A 511 -31.20 -10.52 8.56
N THR A 512 -29.90 -10.85 8.70
CA THR A 512 -28.99 -10.19 9.65
C THR A 512 -27.78 -9.55 8.99
N LEU A 513 -27.37 -10.00 7.80
CA LEU A 513 -26.19 -9.46 7.13
C LEU A 513 -26.39 -7.99 6.73
N ARG A 514 -25.48 -7.12 7.21
CA ARG A 514 -25.48 -5.67 6.99
C ARG A 514 -24.38 -5.20 6.05
N GLN A 515 -23.27 -5.92 6.04
CA GLN A 515 -22.11 -5.63 5.20
C GLN A 515 -21.64 -6.92 4.53
N LEU A 516 -21.55 -6.89 3.20
CA LEU A 516 -20.98 -7.96 2.39
C LEU A 516 -19.90 -7.36 1.48
N LYS A 517 -18.70 -7.93 1.52
CA LYS A 517 -17.62 -7.57 0.60
C LYS A 517 -17.26 -8.75 -0.29
N LEU A 518 -17.19 -8.47 -1.59
CA LEU A 518 -16.83 -9.40 -2.65
C LEU A 518 -15.77 -8.79 -3.58
N GLU A 519 -14.94 -7.84 -3.09
CA GLU A 519 -13.87 -7.25 -3.89
C GLU A 519 -12.98 -8.34 -4.53
N LEU A 520 -12.41 -8.12 -5.71
CA LEU A 520 -11.46 -9.05 -6.37
C LEU A 520 -12.01 -10.47 -6.56
N ASN A 521 -13.31 -10.61 -6.75
CA ASN A 521 -13.97 -11.87 -7.11
C ASN A 521 -14.63 -11.72 -8.49
N PRO A 522 -14.03 -12.24 -9.58
CA PRO A 522 -14.50 -12.03 -10.96
C PRO A 522 -15.78 -12.83 -11.23
N MET A 523 -16.90 -12.27 -10.78
CA MET A 523 -18.23 -12.87 -10.85
C MET A 523 -18.88 -12.72 -12.23
N ALA A 524 -18.42 -11.74 -13.01
CA ALA A 524 -18.96 -11.33 -14.31
C ALA A 524 -20.46 -10.91 -14.24
N ALA A 525 -21.01 -10.46 -15.37
CA ALA A 525 -22.41 -10.05 -15.47
C ALA A 525 -23.39 -11.12 -14.96
N GLY A 526 -23.17 -12.41 -15.26
CA GLY A 526 -24.03 -13.50 -14.78
C GLY A 526 -24.00 -13.70 -13.24
N GLY A 527 -22.86 -13.44 -12.60
CA GLY A 527 -22.76 -13.42 -11.13
C GLY A 527 -23.48 -12.22 -10.52
N ALA A 528 -23.37 -11.05 -11.14
CA ALA A 528 -24.09 -9.84 -10.74
C ALA A 528 -25.62 -10.00 -10.89
N SER A 529 -26.08 -10.61 -11.99
CA SER A 529 -27.46 -11.06 -12.22
C SER A 529 -27.97 -11.91 -11.05
N SER A 530 -27.18 -12.93 -10.70
CA SER A 530 -27.54 -13.87 -9.65
C SER A 530 -27.58 -13.17 -8.29
N LEU A 531 -26.62 -12.29 -8.00
CA LEU A 531 -26.57 -11.49 -6.78
C LEU A 531 -27.78 -10.54 -6.65
N ALA A 532 -28.22 -9.94 -7.75
CA ALA A 532 -29.40 -9.07 -7.79
C ALA A 532 -30.65 -9.78 -7.22
N ASP A 533 -30.89 -11.04 -7.60
CA ASP A 533 -32.03 -11.83 -7.12
C ASP A 533 -32.02 -12.14 -5.61
N GLY A 534 -30.85 -12.12 -4.96
CA GLY A 534 -30.70 -12.29 -3.51
C GLY A 534 -30.72 -10.97 -2.74
N LEU A 535 -30.37 -9.85 -3.39
CA LEU A 535 -30.49 -8.50 -2.84
C LEU A 535 -31.92 -7.94 -2.94
N LYS A 536 -32.71 -8.45 -3.88
CA LYS A 536 -34.10 -8.07 -4.12
C LYS A 536 -34.95 -8.33 -2.86
N GLN A 537 -35.33 -7.25 -2.18
CA GLN A 537 -36.02 -7.24 -0.88
C GLN A 537 -35.20 -7.73 0.33
N HIS A 538 -33.87 -7.84 0.24
CA HIS A 538 -33.03 -8.20 1.40
C HIS A 538 -33.19 -7.17 2.54
N PRO A 539 -33.55 -7.56 3.77
CA PRO A 539 -34.11 -6.63 4.76
C PRO A 539 -33.08 -5.80 5.52
N THR A 540 -31.79 -6.15 5.48
CA THR A 540 -30.77 -5.55 6.37
C THR A 540 -29.44 -5.15 5.71
N LEU A 541 -29.22 -5.41 4.42
CA LEU A 541 -27.90 -5.17 3.80
C LEU A 541 -27.72 -3.68 3.48
N THR A 542 -26.93 -3.01 4.30
CA THR A 542 -26.63 -1.57 4.21
C THR A 542 -25.41 -1.25 3.35
N LEU A 543 -24.42 -2.15 3.28
CA LEU A 543 -23.18 -1.97 2.53
C LEU A 543 -22.91 -3.18 1.63
N LEU A 544 -22.56 -2.89 0.38
CA LEU A 544 -22.11 -3.88 -0.60
C LEU A 544 -20.87 -3.36 -1.35
N ASP A 545 -19.80 -4.14 -1.29
CA ASP A 545 -18.53 -3.85 -1.97
C ASP A 545 -18.28 -4.88 -3.08
N LEU A 546 -18.23 -4.40 -4.32
CA LEU A 546 -18.04 -5.18 -5.55
C LEU A 546 -16.84 -4.68 -6.35
N ARG A 547 -15.82 -4.08 -5.72
CA ARG A 547 -14.63 -3.60 -6.43
C ARG A 547 -13.95 -4.74 -7.20
N LEU A 548 -13.46 -4.50 -8.42
CA LEU A 548 -12.72 -5.52 -9.18
C LEU A 548 -13.50 -6.86 -9.38
N ALA A 549 -14.82 -6.78 -9.56
CA ALA A 549 -15.73 -7.94 -9.67
C ALA A 549 -16.11 -8.32 -11.13
N ASP A 550 -15.59 -7.58 -12.11
CA ASP A 550 -15.83 -7.75 -13.55
C ASP A 550 -17.30 -7.57 -13.99
N LEU A 551 -18.04 -6.66 -13.32
CA LEU A 551 -19.48 -6.50 -13.54
C LEU A 551 -19.84 -6.06 -14.98
N GLY A 552 -19.12 -5.07 -15.52
CA GLY A 552 -19.47 -4.38 -16.76
C GLY A 552 -20.84 -3.70 -16.73
N ASP A 553 -21.22 -3.07 -17.85
CA ASP A 553 -22.52 -2.39 -17.98
C ASP A 553 -23.72 -3.33 -17.86
N GLU A 554 -23.58 -4.59 -18.27
CA GLU A 554 -24.65 -5.59 -18.16
C GLU A 554 -24.89 -6.02 -16.71
N GLY A 555 -23.82 -6.37 -15.98
CA GLY A 555 -23.92 -6.78 -14.58
C GLY A 555 -24.40 -5.65 -13.68
N VAL A 556 -23.93 -4.42 -13.92
CA VAL A 556 -24.49 -3.23 -13.25
C VAL A 556 -25.96 -3.05 -13.60
N GLY A 557 -26.34 -3.12 -14.88
CA GLY A 557 -27.75 -2.98 -15.28
C GLY A 557 -28.69 -3.96 -14.59
N GLN A 558 -28.27 -5.22 -14.42
CA GLN A 558 -29.04 -6.26 -13.73
C GLN A 558 -29.07 -6.05 -12.21
N LEU A 559 -27.93 -5.66 -11.60
CA LEU A 559 -27.83 -5.30 -10.19
C LEU A 559 -28.72 -4.10 -9.83
N MET A 560 -28.83 -3.12 -10.73
CA MET A 560 -29.58 -1.89 -10.49
C MET A 560 -31.09 -2.10 -10.34
N GLU A 561 -31.68 -3.09 -11.01
CA GLU A 561 -33.09 -3.45 -10.80
C GLU A 561 -33.35 -4.00 -9.38
N ALA A 562 -32.36 -4.62 -8.73
CA ALA A 562 -32.46 -4.97 -7.31
C ALA A 562 -32.28 -3.74 -6.41
N VAL A 563 -31.28 -2.90 -6.67
CA VAL A 563 -31.02 -1.66 -5.89
C VAL A 563 -32.21 -0.70 -5.92
N LYS A 564 -32.88 -0.56 -7.06
CA LYS A 564 -34.13 0.20 -7.27
C LYS A 564 -35.27 -0.24 -6.36
N SER A 565 -35.30 -1.53 -5.98
CA SER A 565 -36.24 -2.11 -5.01
C SER A 565 -35.76 -2.07 -3.55
N SER A 566 -34.46 -1.93 -3.31
CA SER A 566 -33.90 -1.90 -1.96
C SER A 566 -34.27 -0.62 -1.23
N GLN A 567 -34.67 -0.77 0.03
CA GLN A 567 -34.99 0.35 0.94
C GLN A 567 -33.99 0.46 2.10
N VAL A 568 -32.90 -0.32 2.06
CA VAL A 568 -31.90 -0.39 3.14
C VAL A 568 -30.45 -0.24 2.67
N LEU A 569 -30.14 -0.52 1.40
CA LEU A 569 -28.79 -0.33 0.85
C LEU A 569 -28.44 1.17 0.84
N GLN A 570 -27.32 1.51 1.47
CA GLN A 570 -26.84 2.88 1.69
C GLN A 570 -25.45 3.11 1.08
N HIS A 571 -24.59 2.09 1.09
CA HIS A 571 -23.22 2.20 0.59
C HIS A 571 -23.00 1.17 -0.51
N LEU A 572 -22.57 1.61 -1.69
CA LEU A 572 -22.29 0.76 -2.84
C LEU A 572 -20.98 1.18 -3.50
N ASP A 573 -19.98 0.29 -3.46
CA ASP A 573 -18.73 0.44 -4.21
C ASP A 573 -18.69 -0.53 -5.39
N MET A 574 -18.52 0.02 -6.59
CA MET A 574 -18.34 -0.71 -7.84
C MET A 574 -17.13 -0.16 -8.62
N SER A 575 -16.10 0.32 -7.93
CA SER A 575 -14.86 0.78 -8.55
C SER A 575 -14.15 -0.36 -9.33
N TYR A 576 -13.41 -0.03 -10.39
CA TYR A 576 -12.65 -0.98 -11.22
C TYR A 576 -13.51 -2.11 -11.83
N ASN A 577 -14.67 -1.78 -12.42
CA ASN A 577 -15.60 -2.76 -13.01
C ASN A 577 -15.88 -2.53 -14.50
N GLN A 578 -15.08 -1.71 -15.19
CA GLN A 578 -15.23 -1.40 -16.61
C GLN A 578 -16.60 -0.78 -16.96
N ILE A 579 -17.20 -0.07 -16.00
CA ILE A 579 -18.53 0.54 -16.13
C ILE A 579 -18.43 1.75 -17.07
N GLN A 580 -19.26 1.78 -18.11
CA GLN A 580 -19.36 2.85 -19.09
C GLN A 580 -20.65 3.67 -18.89
N ASN A 581 -21.00 4.49 -19.90
CA ASN A 581 -22.16 5.36 -19.88
C ASN A 581 -23.50 4.62 -19.67
N ARG A 582 -23.65 3.37 -20.12
CA ARG A 582 -24.93 2.63 -20.00
C ARG A 582 -25.11 2.01 -18.61
N GLY A 583 -24.04 1.57 -17.95
CA GLY A 583 -24.09 1.16 -16.53
C GLY A 583 -24.36 2.35 -15.61
N ALA A 584 -23.73 3.50 -15.87
CA ALA A 584 -24.02 4.75 -15.17
C ALA A 584 -25.48 5.24 -15.38
N LEU A 585 -26.04 5.07 -16.57
CA LEU A 585 -27.45 5.35 -16.86
C LEU A 585 -28.41 4.42 -16.08
N ALA A 586 -28.08 3.13 -15.95
CA ALA A 586 -28.87 2.20 -15.14
C ALA A 586 -28.82 2.56 -13.65
N LEU A 587 -27.66 2.97 -13.14
CA LEU A 587 -27.51 3.47 -11.78
C LEU A 587 -28.31 4.75 -11.55
N ALA A 588 -28.29 5.68 -12.51
CA ALA A 588 -29.12 6.88 -12.46
C ALA A 588 -30.62 6.54 -12.33
N ASP A 589 -31.12 5.52 -13.03
CA ASP A 589 -32.52 5.11 -12.86
C ASP A 589 -32.81 4.48 -11.49
N ALA A 590 -31.94 3.60 -10.99
CA ALA A 590 -32.07 3.03 -9.64
C ALA A 590 -32.02 4.11 -8.54
N MET A 591 -31.19 5.13 -8.71
CA MET A 591 -31.14 6.29 -7.80
C MET A 591 -32.49 7.00 -7.68
N ARG A 592 -33.43 6.88 -8.63
CA ARG A 592 -34.75 7.55 -8.54
C ARG A 592 -35.61 7.03 -7.37
N SER A 593 -35.37 5.82 -6.88
CA SER A 593 -36.12 5.20 -5.76
C SER A 593 -35.23 4.62 -4.63
N SER A 594 -33.91 4.57 -4.83
CA SER A 594 -32.96 4.09 -3.82
C SER A 594 -32.90 4.96 -2.55
N ARG A 595 -32.21 4.46 -1.52
CA ARG A 595 -31.80 5.25 -0.34
C ARG A 595 -30.28 5.37 -0.20
N LEU A 596 -29.55 5.27 -1.33
CA LEU A 596 -28.09 5.35 -1.34
C LEU A 596 -27.61 6.67 -0.72
N GLN A 597 -26.59 6.55 0.12
CA GLN A 597 -25.85 7.64 0.77
C GLN A 597 -24.47 7.78 0.15
N ASP A 598 -23.81 6.65 -0.16
CA ASP A 598 -22.49 6.59 -0.76
C ASP A 598 -22.51 5.79 -2.05
N ILE A 599 -22.03 6.41 -3.13
CA ILE A 599 -21.79 5.75 -4.44
C ILE A 599 -20.32 5.95 -4.81
N ILE A 600 -19.62 4.84 -5.05
CA ILE A 600 -18.20 4.84 -5.43
C ILE A 600 -18.03 4.07 -6.73
N LEU A 601 -17.49 4.76 -7.75
CA LEU A 601 -17.34 4.30 -9.13
C LEU A 601 -15.92 4.55 -9.66
N ARG A 602 -14.90 4.48 -8.79
CA ARG A 602 -13.53 4.88 -9.16
C ARG A 602 -12.92 3.97 -10.22
N THR A 603 -12.02 4.48 -11.05
CA THR A 603 -11.34 3.69 -12.09
C THR A 603 -12.33 2.92 -12.96
N ASN A 604 -13.23 3.65 -13.61
CA ASN A 604 -14.19 3.11 -14.56
C ASN A 604 -14.08 3.88 -15.88
N GLN A 605 -15.05 3.69 -16.77
CA GLN A 605 -15.09 4.26 -18.12
C GLN A 605 -16.33 5.16 -18.28
N VAL A 606 -16.83 5.75 -17.17
CA VAL A 606 -18.00 6.61 -17.19
C VAL A 606 -17.62 7.96 -17.80
N GLY A 607 -18.24 8.29 -18.93
CA GLY A 607 -18.05 9.56 -19.61
C GLY A 607 -19.16 10.56 -19.32
N ASP A 608 -19.13 11.69 -20.03
CA ASP A 608 -20.04 12.82 -19.85
C ASP A 608 -21.53 12.45 -19.95
N ALA A 609 -21.89 11.49 -20.81
CA ALA A 609 -23.27 11.03 -20.97
C ALA A 609 -23.78 10.28 -19.72
N GLY A 610 -22.96 9.39 -19.15
CA GLY A 610 -23.26 8.70 -17.90
C GLY A 610 -23.32 9.66 -16.71
N VAL A 611 -22.36 10.59 -16.61
CA VAL A 611 -22.36 11.65 -15.59
C VAL A 611 -23.57 12.58 -15.73
N THR A 612 -23.99 12.91 -16.95
CA THR A 612 -25.18 13.74 -17.18
C THR A 612 -26.44 13.05 -16.66
N ALA A 613 -26.61 11.74 -16.91
CA ALA A 613 -27.73 10.97 -16.36
C ALA A 613 -27.73 10.96 -14.82
N LEU A 614 -26.57 10.73 -14.19
CA LEU A 614 -26.41 10.80 -12.73
C LEU A 614 -26.75 12.20 -12.19
N ALA A 615 -26.27 13.26 -12.86
CA ALA A 615 -26.48 14.65 -12.51
C ALA A 615 -27.95 15.10 -12.62
N GLU A 616 -28.71 14.60 -13.59
CA GLU A 616 -30.16 14.84 -13.69
C GLU A 616 -30.93 14.34 -12.47
N VAL A 617 -30.54 13.19 -11.93
CA VAL A 617 -31.20 12.57 -10.78
C VAL A 617 -30.72 13.21 -9.48
N LEU A 618 -29.41 13.49 -9.38
CA LEU A 618 -28.78 14.18 -8.25
C LEU A 618 -29.44 15.53 -7.94
N GLN A 619 -29.98 16.26 -8.92
CA GLN A 619 -30.76 17.49 -8.71
C GLN A 619 -31.94 17.34 -7.73
N LYS A 620 -32.52 16.13 -7.62
CA LYS A 620 -33.68 15.83 -6.75
C LYS A 620 -33.36 14.79 -5.65
N HIS A 621 -32.23 14.11 -5.73
CA HIS A 621 -31.86 13.02 -4.83
C HIS A 621 -31.55 13.53 -3.41
N LYS A 622 -32.20 12.96 -2.38
CA LYS A 622 -32.18 13.52 -1.02
C LYS A 622 -31.25 12.82 -0.03
N THR A 623 -30.85 11.57 -0.29
CA THR A 623 -30.05 10.78 0.66
C THR A 623 -28.57 10.71 0.33
N LEU A 624 -28.16 10.93 -0.94
CA LEU A 624 -26.76 10.81 -1.35
C LEU A 624 -25.92 11.93 -0.72
N LEU A 625 -24.96 11.52 0.11
CA LEU A 625 -24.01 12.38 0.81
C LEU A 625 -22.66 12.37 0.07
N HIS A 626 -22.23 11.21 -0.44
CA HIS A 626 -20.92 11.04 -1.05
C HIS A 626 -21.03 10.43 -2.46
N LEU A 627 -20.37 11.07 -3.43
CA LEU A 627 -20.24 10.59 -4.81
C LEU A 627 -18.78 10.62 -5.22
N ALA A 628 -18.21 9.46 -5.51
CA ALA A 628 -16.82 9.30 -5.97
C ALA A 628 -16.79 8.75 -7.39
N LEU A 629 -16.26 9.56 -8.29
CA LEU A 629 -16.16 9.37 -9.74
C LEU A 629 -14.69 9.51 -10.22
N ASP A 630 -13.74 9.36 -9.31
CA ASP A 630 -12.30 9.50 -9.58
C ASP A 630 -11.83 8.49 -10.66
N ASN A 631 -10.89 8.87 -11.52
CA ASN A 631 -10.33 8.03 -12.60
C ASN A 631 -11.43 7.51 -13.55
N ASN A 632 -12.03 8.42 -14.32
CA ASN A 632 -13.09 8.13 -15.30
C ASN A 632 -12.86 8.94 -16.60
N GLN A 633 -13.85 9.02 -17.48
CA GLN A 633 -13.76 9.69 -18.79
C GLN A 633 -14.54 11.03 -18.81
N ILE A 634 -14.52 11.75 -17.68
CA ILE A 634 -15.34 12.96 -17.47
C ILE A 634 -14.57 14.18 -17.98
N THR A 635 -15.19 14.95 -18.86
CA THR A 635 -14.63 16.21 -19.40
C THR A 635 -15.28 17.44 -18.74
N GLN A 636 -14.98 18.63 -19.26
CA GLN A 636 -15.73 19.85 -18.96
C GLN A 636 -17.26 19.71 -19.09
N LEU A 637 -17.76 18.82 -19.97
CA LEU A 637 -19.20 18.65 -20.21
C LEU A 637 -19.89 17.93 -19.04
N GLY A 638 -19.32 16.83 -18.55
CA GLY A 638 -19.79 16.13 -17.36
C GLY A 638 -19.63 16.97 -16.10
N ALA A 639 -18.54 17.75 -16.00
CA ALA A 639 -18.37 18.76 -14.94
C ALA A 639 -19.47 19.82 -14.97
N THR A 640 -19.85 20.30 -16.16
CA THR A 640 -20.97 21.24 -16.36
C THR A 640 -22.30 20.63 -15.93
N ALA A 641 -22.55 19.36 -16.23
CA ALA A 641 -23.74 18.65 -15.77
C ALA A 641 -23.78 18.54 -14.23
N LEU A 642 -22.66 18.17 -13.59
CA LEU A 642 -22.52 18.11 -12.14
C LEU A 642 -22.69 19.49 -11.48
N ALA A 643 -22.14 20.56 -12.07
CA ALA A 643 -22.36 21.94 -11.61
C ALA A 643 -23.85 22.32 -11.60
N ARG A 644 -24.58 22.00 -12.67
CA ARG A 644 -26.04 22.20 -12.75
C ARG A 644 -26.81 21.36 -11.72
N ALA A 645 -26.26 20.21 -11.30
CA ALA A 645 -26.80 19.41 -10.22
C ALA A 645 -26.54 20.03 -8.83
N LEU A 646 -25.28 20.38 -8.52
CA LEU A 646 -24.86 21.01 -7.26
C LEU A 646 -25.60 22.32 -6.97
N HIS A 647 -25.96 23.08 -8.00
CA HIS A 647 -26.75 24.31 -7.87
C HIS A 647 -28.12 24.06 -7.20
N LYS A 648 -28.77 22.90 -7.47
CA LYS A 648 -30.09 22.54 -6.90
C LYS A 648 -30.01 21.56 -5.73
N ASN A 649 -29.04 20.64 -5.76
CA ASN A 649 -28.87 19.62 -4.72
C ASN A 649 -28.51 20.27 -3.36
N ARG A 650 -29.01 19.68 -2.27
CA ARG A 650 -28.77 20.15 -0.88
C ARG A 650 -28.41 19.00 0.09
N SER A 651 -28.02 17.84 -0.45
CA SER A 651 -27.71 16.62 0.30
C SER A 651 -26.25 16.20 0.17
N LEU A 652 -25.64 16.38 -1.01
CA LEU A 652 -24.27 15.97 -1.29
C LEU A 652 -23.27 16.82 -0.50
N GLN A 653 -22.41 16.14 0.24
CA GLN A 653 -21.36 16.70 1.11
C GLN A 653 -19.95 16.43 0.56
N PHE A 654 -19.76 15.33 -0.18
CA PHE A 654 -18.48 14.94 -0.78
C PHE A 654 -18.67 14.65 -2.28
N LEU A 655 -17.88 15.33 -3.11
CA LEU A 655 -17.75 15.05 -4.53
C LEU A 655 -16.27 14.87 -4.85
N ALA A 656 -15.93 13.72 -5.43
CA ALA A 656 -14.56 13.42 -5.85
C ALA A 656 -14.53 13.02 -7.32
N LEU A 657 -13.68 13.71 -8.07
CA LEU A 657 -13.53 13.66 -9.52
C LEU A 657 -12.04 13.65 -9.90
N ASP A 658 -11.13 13.24 -9.00
CA ASP A 658 -9.69 13.22 -9.28
C ASP A 658 -9.40 12.35 -10.52
N LEU A 659 -8.31 12.60 -11.27
CA LEU A 659 -7.94 11.84 -12.47
C LEU A 659 -9.06 11.84 -13.54
N ASN A 660 -9.45 13.01 -14.00
CA ASN A 660 -10.42 13.21 -15.10
C ASN A 660 -9.91 14.33 -16.03
N CYS A 661 -10.72 14.78 -16.98
CA CYS A 661 -10.36 15.80 -17.97
C CYS A 661 -11.18 17.10 -17.81
N ILE A 662 -11.44 17.53 -16.56
CA ILE A 662 -12.37 18.63 -16.24
C ILE A 662 -11.93 19.98 -16.84
N ARG A 663 -10.63 20.28 -16.82
CA ARG A 663 -10.01 21.51 -17.35
C ARG A 663 -10.55 22.80 -16.72
N ASP A 664 -10.02 23.94 -17.16
CA ASP A 664 -10.43 25.26 -16.67
C ASP A 664 -11.92 25.56 -16.89
N GLU A 665 -12.48 25.16 -18.04
CA GLU A 665 -13.90 25.34 -18.34
C GLU A 665 -14.79 24.59 -17.34
N GLY A 666 -14.52 23.30 -17.10
CA GLY A 666 -15.29 22.49 -16.14
C GLY A 666 -15.08 22.95 -14.70
N ALA A 667 -13.86 23.37 -14.33
CA ALA A 667 -13.54 23.94 -13.03
C ALA A 667 -14.32 25.25 -12.80
N ALA A 668 -14.43 26.12 -13.82
CA ALA A 668 -15.20 27.36 -13.75
C ALA A 668 -16.71 27.11 -13.58
N GLN A 669 -17.28 26.09 -14.23
CA GLN A 669 -18.68 25.71 -14.02
C GLN A 669 -18.93 25.17 -12.61
N LEU A 670 -18.06 24.28 -12.10
CA LEU A 670 -18.12 23.78 -10.73
C LEU A 670 -18.00 24.93 -9.72
N ALA A 671 -17.05 25.86 -9.92
CA ALA A 671 -16.88 27.07 -9.13
C ALA A 671 -18.15 27.95 -9.11
N GLN A 672 -18.79 28.16 -10.27
CA GLN A 672 -20.02 28.95 -10.35
C GLN A 672 -21.19 28.28 -9.59
N ALA A 673 -21.23 26.95 -9.51
CA ALA A 673 -22.18 26.24 -8.66
C ALA A 673 -21.83 26.35 -7.16
N LEU A 674 -20.55 26.26 -6.79
CA LEU A 674 -20.07 26.36 -5.40
C LEU A 674 -20.46 27.69 -4.73
N LYS A 675 -20.45 28.81 -5.45
CA LYS A 675 -20.87 30.13 -4.93
C LYS A 675 -22.24 30.08 -4.23
N GLN A 676 -23.18 29.30 -4.76
CA GLN A 676 -24.55 29.17 -4.24
C GLN A 676 -24.86 27.82 -3.55
N ASN A 677 -24.06 26.77 -3.76
CA ASN A 677 -24.23 25.52 -3.02
C ASN A 677 -23.99 25.74 -1.51
N ARG A 678 -24.74 25.01 -0.68
CA ARG A 678 -24.70 25.09 0.79
C ARG A 678 -24.73 23.71 1.47
N SER A 679 -24.29 22.65 0.77
CA SER A 679 -24.23 21.28 1.29
C SER A 679 -22.85 20.64 1.13
N LEU A 680 -22.11 20.99 0.07
CA LEU A 680 -20.81 20.41 -0.22
C LEU A 680 -19.77 20.92 0.78
N LEU A 681 -19.15 19.97 1.47
CA LEU A 681 -18.09 20.17 2.47
C LEU A 681 -16.71 19.84 1.88
N THR A 682 -16.66 18.89 0.93
CA THR A 682 -15.42 18.44 0.28
C THR A 682 -15.58 18.36 -1.24
N LEU A 683 -14.65 18.97 -1.97
CA LEU A 683 -14.47 18.80 -3.41
C LEU A 683 -13.04 18.31 -3.69
N ARG A 684 -12.92 17.25 -4.50
CA ARG A 684 -11.63 16.76 -5.02
C ARG A 684 -11.66 16.79 -6.55
N VAL A 685 -10.73 17.53 -7.15
CA VAL A 685 -10.54 17.73 -8.60
C VAL A 685 -9.04 17.76 -8.94
N SER A 686 -8.26 16.87 -8.31
CA SER A 686 -6.83 16.68 -8.54
C SER A 686 -6.58 15.96 -9.88
N SER A 687 -5.43 16.15 -10.53
CA SER A 687 -5.14 15.50 -11.83
C SER A 687 -6.25 15.70 -12.86
N ASN A 688 -6.53 16.96 -13.20
CA ASN A 688 -7.69 17.34 -14.01
C ASN A 688 -7.41 18.38 -15.11
N GLU A 689 -6.13 18.62 -15.43
CA GLU A 689 -5.70 19.62 -16.41
C GLU A 689 -6.22 21.06 -16.10
N ILE A 690 -6.39 21.39 -14.81
CA ILE A 690 -6.82 22.72 -14.36
C ILE A 690 -5.60 23.66 -14.35
N GLY A 691 -5.66 24.75 -15.10
CA GLY A 691 -4.66 25.81 -15.19
C GLY A 691 -4.92 26.98 -14.24
N GLU A 692 -4.31 28.13 -14.56
CA GLU A 692 -4.42 29.35 -13.74
C GLU A 692 -5.83 29.97 -13.78
N GLU A 693 -6.58 29.78 -14.88
CA GLU A 693 -7.94 30.32 -15.04
C GLU A 693 -8.98 29.60 -14.18
N GLY A 694 -9.00 28.27 -14.19
CA GLY A 694 -9.89 27.45 -13.37
C GLY A 694 -9.54 27.54 -11.89
N ALA A 695 -8.25 27.67 -11.56
CA ALA A 695 -7.81 28.02 -10.21
C ALA A 695 -8.35 29.38 -9.74
N THR A 696 -8.34 30.38 -10.61
CA THR A 696 -8.89 31.72 -10.34
C THR A 696 -10.41 31.66 -10.17
N ALA A 697 -11.12 30.90 -11.00
CA ALA A 697 -12.56 30.69 -10.85
C ALA A 697 -12.91 29.99 -9.52
N LEU A 698 -12.15 28.97 -9.12
CA LEU A 698 -12.28 28.30 -7.81
C LEU A 698 -12.00 29.26 -6.65
N ALA A 699 -11.01 30.15 -6.76
CA ALA A 699 -10.74 31.20 -5.78
C ALA A 699 -11.91 32.19 -5.63
N ASP A 700 -12.47 32.67 -6.75
CA ASP A 700 -13.67 33.52 -6.76
C ASP A 700 -14.89 32.83 -6.13
N ALA A 701 -14.98 31.50 -6.25
CA ALA A 701 -15.99 30.72 -5.55
C ALA A 701 -15.74 30.59 -4.05
N LEU A 702 -14.48 30.43 -3.63
CA LEU A 702 -14.11 30.38 -2.21
C LEU A 702 -14.42 31.68 -1.47
N ARG A 703 -14.31 32.86 -2.08
CA ARG A 703 -14.73 34.13 -1.44
C ARG A 703 -16.22 34.14 -1.06
N GLN A 704 -17.09 33.52 -1.87
CA GLN A 704 -18.55 33.57 -1.72
C GLN A 704 -19.18 32.29 -1.11
N ASN A 705 -18.45 31.19 -1.11
CA ASN A 705 -18.89 29.95 -0.49
C ASN A 705 -18.55 29.95 1.01
N HIS A 706 -19.50 29.50 1.83
CA HIS A 706 -19.37 29.44 3.28
C HIS A 706 -19.70 28.05 3.85
N THR A 707 -19.45 26.98 3.08
CA THR A 707 -19.70 25.59 3.49
C THR A 707 -18.59 24.61 3.15
N LEU A 708 -17.81 24.87 2.09
CA LEU A 708 -16.70 24.02 1.67
C LEU A 708 -15.56 24.13 2.69
N GLN A 709 -15.23 23.01 3.31
CA GLN A 709 -14.18 22.88 4.33
C GLN A 709 -12.89 22.35 3.72
N ASN A 710 -12.99 21.45 2.74
CA ASN A 710 -11.86 20.79 2.09
C ASN A 710 -11.88 21.01 0.57
N LEU A 711 -10.78 21.50 0.03
CA LEU A 711 -10.54 21.58 -1.41
C LEU A 711 -9.23 20.87 -1.76
N ALA A 712 -9.31 19.83 -2.59
CA ALA A 712 -8.14 19.15 -3.15
C ALA A 712 -8.07 19.37 -4.66
N VAL A 713 -7.00 20.02 -5.10
CA VAL A 713 -6.74 20.43 -6.49
C VAL A 713 -5.31 20.04 -6.90
N SER A 714 -4.75 19.01 -6.27
CA SER A 714 -3.36 18.58 -6.47
C SER A 714 -3.10 18.05 -7.89
N SER A 715 -1.84 17.97 -8.32
CA SER A 715 -1.46 17.38 -9.61
C SER A 715 -2.11 18.07 -10.82
N ASN A 716 -2.22 19.39 -10.78
CA ASN A 716 -2.79 20.24 -11.84
C ASN A 716 -1.71 21.23 -12.35
N ASN A 717 -2.10 22.26 -13.10
CA ASN A 717 -1.23 23.30 -13.63
C ASN A 717 -1.60 24.69 -13.09
N ILE A 718 -1.96 24.78 -11.81
CA ILE A 718 -2.48 26.01 -11.14
C ILE A 718 -1.50 27.19 -11.22
N GLY A 719 -0.19 26.93 -11.32
CA GLY A 719 0.81 27.96 -11.55
C GLY A 719 0.91 29.00 -10.44
N GLN A 720 1.54 30.12 -10.76
CA GLN A 720 1.87 31.18 -9.80
C GLN A 720 0.71 32.18 -9.63
N HIS A 721 -0.03 32.47 -10.70
CA HIS A 721 -1.18 33.36 -10.66
C HIS A 721 -2.39 32.65 -10.03
N GLY A 722 -2.65 31.39 -10.38
CA GLY A 722 -3.73 30.60 -9.76
C GLY A 722 -3.51 30.39 -8.26
N ALA A 723 -2.27 30.13 -7.83
CA ALA A 723 -1.92 30.08 -6.41
C ALA A 723 -2.10 31.44 -5.70
N THR A 724 -1.78 32.54 -6.39
CA THR A 724 -1.99 33.91 -5.87
C THR A 724 -3.48 34.27 -5.79
N ALA A 725 -4.31 33.80 -6.72
CA ALA A 725 -5.77 33.92 -6.65
C ALA A 725 -6.33 33.15 -5.45
N LEU A 726 -5.94 31.88 -5.28
CA LEU A 726 -6.33 31.06 -4.11
C LEU A 726 -5.89 31.72 -2.79
N ALA A 727 -4.66 32.27 -2.74
CA ALA A 727 -4.17 33.02 -1.59
C ALA A 727 -5.01 34.28 -1.29
N SER A 728 -5.41 35.03 -2.32
CA SER A 728 -6.33 36.17 -2.16
C SER A 728 -7.66 35.71 -1.54
N ALA A 729 -8.25 34.62 -2.03
CA ALA A 729 -9.49 34.09 -1.50
C ALA A 729 -9.37 33.58 -0.05
N LEU A 730 -8.21 33.04 0.36
CA LEU A 730 -7.95 32.61 1.73
C LEU A 730 -7.93 33.76 2.76
N ARG A 731 -7.61 35.00 2.36
CA ARG A 731 -7.65 36.15 3.27
C ARG A 731 -9.09 36.49 3.70
N GLU A 732 -10.02 36.30 2.78
CA GLU A 732 -11.46 36.55 2.97
C GLU A 732 -12.20 35.34 3.56
N ASN A 733 -11.98 34.13 3.01
CA ASN A 733 -12.70 32.92 3.42
C ASN A 733 -12.37 32.52 4.87
N ARG A 734 -13.42 32.25 5.66
CA ARG A 734 -13.34 31.85 7.08
C ARG A 734 -13.98 30.49 7.38
N ILE A 735 -13.99 29.57 6.41
CA ILE A 735 -14.64 28.25 6.51
C ILE A 735 -13.72 27.11 6.03
N LEU A 736 -12.89 27.35 5.01
CA LEU A 736 -11.95 26.35 4.51
C LEU A 736 -10.94 26.00 5.61
N SER A 737 -10.85 24.72 5.93
CA SER A 737 -9.96 24.13 6.93
C SER A 737 -8.84 23.30 6.30
N SER A 738 -9.01 22.83 5.06
CA SER A 738 -8.01 22.05 4.31
C SER A 738 -7.88 22.51 2.85
N LEU A 739 -6.66 22.78 2.43
CA LEU A 739 -6.30 23.07 1.03
C LEU A 739 -5.11 22.20 0.60
N ASP A 740 -5.30 21.41 -0.45
CA ASP A 740 -4.24 20.62 -1.10
C ASP A 740 -3.99 21.12 -2.53
N VAL A 741 -2.83 21.75 -2.70
CA VAL A 741 -2.30 22.31 -3.95
C VAL A 741 -0.93 21.68 -4.28
N ARG A 742 -0.66 20.45 -3.84
CA ARG A 742 0.56 19.71 -4.23
C ARG A 742 0.66 19.52 -5.74
N LEU A 743 1.86 19.33 -6.30
CA LEU A 743 2.07 19.02 -7.73
C LEU A 743 1.39 20.05 -8.67
N ASN A 744 1.73 21.33 -8.54
CA ASN A 744 1.05 22.42 -9.25
C ASN A 744 1.95 23.54 -9.81
N GLY A 745 3.27 23.46 -9.62
CA GLY A 745 4.23 24.46 -10.13
C GLY A 745 4.10 25.86 -9.51
N ILE A 746 3.56 25.98 -8.28
CA ILE A 746 3.24 27.29 -7.69
C ILE A 746 4.47 28.13 -7.34
N GLY A 747 5.66 27.53 -7.23
CA GLY A 747 6.95 28.18 -7.03
C GLY A 747 7.06 29.08 -5.79
N ASN A 748 8.16 29.84 -5.73
CA ASN A 748 8.41 30.80 -4.65
C ASN A 748 7.32 31.89 -4.57
N LEU A 749 6.86 32.43 -5.70
CA LEU A 749 5.89 33.54 -5.72
C LEU A 749 4.50 33.09 -5.26
N GLY A 750 3.98 31.98 -5.80
CA GLY A 750 2.67 31.45 -5.40
C GLY A 750 2.63 31.02 -3.92
N VAL A 751 3.70 30.41 -3.40
CA VAL A 751 3.75 30.07 -1.97
C VAL A 751 3.98 31.28 -1.06
N THR A 752 4.66 32.33 -1.51
CA THR A 752 4.78 33.60 -0.76
C THR A 752 3.40 34.27 -0.64
N SER A 753 2.62 34.30 -1.72
CA SER A 753 1.22 34.77 -1.69
C SER A 753 0.39 33.99 -0.66
N LEU A 754 0.50 32.65 -0.64
CA LEU A 754 -0.17 31.78 0.34
C LEU A 754 0.32 32.04 1.78
N ALA A 755 1.61 32.25 1.99
CA ALA A 755 2.18 32.58 3.30
C ALA A 755 1.62 33.89 3.85
N ASP A 756 1.55 34.95 3.04
CA ASP A 756 0.93 36.21 3.45
C ASP A 756 -0.59 36.09 3.68
N ALA A 757 -1.25 35.13 3.03
CA ALA A 757 -2.63 34.79 3.37
C ALA A 757 -2.75 34.07 4.72
N LEU A 758 -1.81 33.18 5.08
CA LEU A 758 -1.77 32.48 6.37
C LEU A 758 -1.58 33.42 7.57
N ARG A 759 -0.88 34.56 7.41
CA ARG A 759 -0.80 35.59 8.48
C ARG A 759 -2.19 36.06 8.93
N GLN A 760 -3.11 36.22 7.97
CA GLN A 760 -4.45 36.80 8.19
C GLN A 760 -5.56 35.75 8.34
N ASN A 761 -5.43 34.60 7.68
CA ASN A 761 -6.36 33.49 7.80
C ASN A 761 -6.14 32.78 9.14
N GLN A 762 -7.23 32.53 9.87
CA GLN A 762 -7.20 31.84 11.17
C GLN A 762 -8.17 30.65 11.20
N THR A 763 -8.45 30.04 10.04
CA THR A 763 -9.39 28.92 9.88
C THR A 763 -8.81 27.71 9.16
N LEU A 764 -7.81 27.92 8.29
CA LEU A 764 -7.08 26.85 7.64
C LEU A 764 -6.22 26.11 8.68
N GLN A 765 -6.40 24.79 8.73
CA GLN A 765 -5.74 23.88 9.66
C GLN A 765 -4.76 22.95 8.93
N HIS A 766 -5.04 22.64 7.66
CA HIS A 766 -4.20 21.81 6.80
C HIS A 766 -3.87 22.56 5.50
N LEU A 767 -2.57 22.69 5.21
CA LEU A 767 -2.08 23.17 3.92
C LEU A 767 -1.08 22.14 3.38
N ALA A 768 -1.29 21.70 2.14
CA ALA A 768 -0.36 20.84 1.43
C ALA A 768 0.14 21.53 0.15
N VAL A 769 1.44 21.84 0.13
CA VAL A 769 2.18 22.50 -0.96
C VAL A 769 3.42 21.71 -1.40
N GLY A 770 3.55 20.44 -1.01
CA GLY A 770 4.58 19.52 -1.48
C GLY A 770 4.66 19.39 -3.02
N ASN A 771 5.88 19.19 -3.55
CA ASN A 771 6.21 19.08 -4.97
C ASN A 771 5.66 20.24 -5.82
N ASN A 772 6.30 21.40 -5.70
CA ASN A 772 5.82 22.65 -6.28
C ASN A 772 6.93 23.61 -6.73
N GLN A 773 8.19 23.13 -6.79
CA GLN A 773 9.37 23.97 -7.09
C GLN A 773 9.53 25.12 -6.07
N ILE A 774 9.15 24.87 -4.81
CA ILE A 774 9.34 25.81 -3.70
C ILE A 774 10.79 25.70 -3.24
N GLN A 775 11.55 26.76 -3.43
CA GLN A 775 12.94 26.83 -2.99
C GLN A 775 13.02 27.46 -1.59
N ARG A 776 14.25 27.62 -1.08
CA ARG A 776 14.58 28.31 0.18
C ARG A 776 13.71 29.56 0.45
N GLN A 777 13.56 30.46 -0.52
CA GLN A 777 12.81 31.72 -0.36
C GLN A 777 11.34 31.50 0.02
N GLY A 778 10.66 30.52 -0.61
CA GLY A 778 9.28 30.19 -0.28
C GLY A 778 9.14 29.48 1.08
N ALA A 779 10.17 28.72 1.50
CA ALA A 779 10.23 28.15 2.84
C ALA A 779 10.46 29.21 3.92
N GLU A 780 11.29 30.23 3.65
CA GLU A 780 11.48 31.39 4.53
C GLU A 780 10.19 32.21 4.66
N ALA A 781 9.45 32.43 3.55
CA ALA A 781 8.14 33.08 3.60
C ALA A 781 7.12 32.31 4.46
N LEU A 782 7.04 30.98 4.29
CA LEU A 782 6.20 30.10 5.13
C LEU A 782 6.61 30.13 6.61
N ALA A 783 7.91 30.18 6.90
CA ALA A 783 8.42 30.28 8.27
C ALA A 783 7.95 31.57 8.96
N GLU A 784 8.08 32.72 8.30
CA GLU A 784 7.62 34.00 8.86
C GLU A 784 6.08 34.03 9.02
N ALA A 785 5.32 33.44 8.09
CA ALA A 785 3.88 33.29 8.27
C ALA A 785 3.49 32.37 9.44
N LEU A 786 4.27 31.32 9.73
CA LEU A 786 4.08 30.45 10.89
C LEU A 786 4.34 31.17 12.22
N LYS A 787 5.25 32.15 12.28
CA LYS A 787 5.47 32.94 13.52
C LYS A 787 4.20 33.72 13.92
N GLU A 788 3.39 34.15 12.96
CA GLU A 788 2.13 34.87 13.20
C GLU A 788 0.92 33.92 13.33
N ASN A 789 0.72 33.00 12.39
CA ASN A 789 -0.49 32.17 12.28
C ASN A 789 -0.76 31.31 13.54
N ARG A 790 -2.04 31.20 13.96
CA ARG A 790 -2.47 30.42 15.12
C ARG A 790 -3.61 29.43 14.82
N SER A 791 -3.75 29.00 13.56
CA SER A 791 -4.76 28.03 13.12
C SER A 791 -4.18 26.75 12.50
N LEU A 792 -3.05 26.88 11.80
CA LEU A 792 -2.44 25.79 11.05
C LEU A 792 -1.90 24.71 12.01
N GLN A 793 -2.27 23.48 11.71
CA GLN A 793 -1.93 22.26 12.46
C GLN A 793 -1.10 21.29 11.60
N HIS A 794 -1.23 21.33 10.28
CA HIS A 794 -0.52 20.48 9.35
C HIS A 794 -0.01 21.28 8.14
N LEU A 795 1.30 21.20 7.89
CA LEU A 795 1.96 21.74 6.71
C LEU A 795 2.72 20.61 5.99
N ASP A 796 2.48 20.41 4.71
CA ASP A 796 3.25 19.49 3.86
C ASP A 796 4.02 20.30 2.81
N VAL A 797 5.35 20.32 2.92
CA VAL A 797 6.30 20.93 1.98
C VAL A 797 7.23 19.88 1.36
N ARG A 798 6.88 18.59 1.40
CA ARG A 798 7.71 17.47 0.89
C ARG A 798 8.05 17.61 -0.60
N PHE A 799 9.18 17.04 -1.03
CA PHE A 799 9.63 17.06 -2.44
C PHE A 799 9.77 18.49 -3.02
N ASN A 800 10.36 19.43 -2.27
CA ASN A 800 10.61 20.82 -2.71
C ASN A 800 12.05 21.25 -2.40
N ASP A 801 12.64 22.16 -3.16
CA ASP A 801 14.08 22.47 -3.12
C ASP A 801 14.45 23.47 -1.99
N ILE A 802 13.93 23.25 -0.78
CA ILE A 802 14.01 24.20 0.34
C ILE A 802 15.42 24.27 0.96
N GLY A 803 16.17 23.17 0.89
CA GLY A 803 17.52 23.02 1.43
C GLY A 803 17.62 23.16 2.96
N ASP A 804 18.85 23.02 3.49
CA ASP A 804 19.11 23.11 4.92
C ASP A 804 18.73 24.47 5.54
N LEU A 805 18.85 25.57 4.79
CA LEU A 805 18.52 26.91 5.28
C LEU A 805 16.99 27.16 5.32
N GLY A 806 16.22 26.66 4.34
CA GLY A 806 14.76 26.70 4.41
C GLY A 806 14.22 25.81 5.54
N ALA A 807 14.82 24.63 5.73
CA ALA A 807 14.53 23.76 6.87
C ALA A 807 14.87 24.42 8.21
N ALA A 808 16.00 25.14 8.31
CA ALA A 808 16.38 25.90 9.51
C ALA A 808 15.41 27.05 9.80
N ALA A 809 14.95 27.80 8.78
CA ALA A 809 13.94 28.85 8.94
C ALA A 809 12.61 28.28 9.45
N LEU A 810 12.13 27.18 8.88
CA LEU A 810 10.95 26.45 9.39
C LEU A 810 11.17 25.95 10.83
N THR A 811 12.38 25.49 11.17
CA THR A 811 12.74 25.11 12.56
C THR A 811 12.65 26.31 13.51
N ASP A 812 13.09 27.49 13.08
CA ASP A 812 13.07 28.72 13.88
C ASP A 812 11.64 29.16 14.19
N ALA A 813 10.75 29.17 13.18
CA ALA A 813 9.32 29.41 13.38
C ALA A 813 8.64 28.39 14.31
N LEU A 814 9.19 27.16 14.38
CA LEU A 814 8.77 26.13 15.34
C LEU A 814 9.30 26.35 16.77
N LYS A 815 9.91 27.49 17.09
CA LYS A 815 10.02 27.96 18.49
C LYS A 815 8.70 28.59 18.95
N ASP A 816 8.09 29.45 18.13
CA ASP A 816 6.96 30.30 18.50
C ASP A 816 5.58 29.76 18.11
N ASN A 817 5.49 28.97 17.04
CA ASN A 817 4.21 28.46 16.51
C ASN A 817 3.68 27.25 17.32
N GLN A 818 3.00 27.47 18.45
CA GLN A 818 2.53 26.36 19.30
C GLN A 818 1.45 25.46 18.66
N THR A 819 0.87 25.85 17.51
CA THR A 819 -0.31 25.21 16.91
C THR A 819 0.02 24.11 15.90
N LEU A 820 1.11 24.22 15.14
CA LEU A 820 1.52 23.21 14.17
C LEU A 820 1.87 21.89 14.89
N ARG A 821 1.31 20.79 14.39
CA ARG A 821 1.51 19.43 14.90
C ARG A 821 2.22 18.52 13.89
N HIS A 822 2.02 18.73 12.60
CA HIS A 822 2.67 17.95 11.54
C HIS A 822 3.38 18.87 10.55
N LEU A 823 4.65 18.56 10.25
CA LEU A 823 5.46 19.23 9.24
C LEU A 823 6.14 18.18 8.35
N GLY A 824 5.64 18.00 7.13
CA GLY A 824 6.25 17.12 6.14
C GLY A 824 7.37 17.84 5.38
N VAL A 825 8.61 17.37 5.52
CA VAL A 825 9.83 17.89 4.84
C VAL A 825 10.66 16.80 4.14
N ALA A 826 10.19 15.55 4.16
CA ALA A 826 10.81 14.43 3.45
C ALA A 826 11.06 14.77 1.96
N SER A 827 12.21 14.33 1.46
CA SER A 827 12.66 14.55 0.08
C SER A 827 12.83 16.02 -0.37
N SER A 828 12.82 17.00 0.54
CA SER A 828 12.89 18.42 0.20
C SER A 828 14.32 19.00 0.15
N GLU A 829 15.25 18.29 -0.50
CA GLU A 829 16.70 18.60 -0.57
C GLU A 829 17.40 18.92 0.78
N VAL A 830 16.76 18.60 1.91
CA VAL A 830 17.32 18.86 3.24
C VAL A 830 18.51 17.92 3.49
N GLY A 831 19.66 18.51 3.78
CA GLY A 831 20.88 17.82 4.16
C GLY A 831 20.82 17.26 5.58
N GLN A 832 21.97 16.84 6.11
CA GLN A 832 22.05 16.28 7.45
C GLN A 832 21.80 17.35 8.54
N PHE A 833 22.22 18.60 8.31
CA PHE A 833 22.09 19.68 9.29
C PHE A 833 20.64 20.12 9.48
N GLY A 834 19.88 20.35 8.41
CA GLY A 834 18.47 20.71 8.49
C GLY A 834 17.59 19.58 9.03
N LYS A 835 17.93 18.32 8.72
CA LYS A 835 17.28 17.14 9.32
C LYS A 835 17.53 17.06 10.83
N ALA A 836 18.76 17.26 11.29
CA ALA A 836 19.10 17.28 12.71
C ALA A 836 18.41 18.44 13.45
N SER A 837 18.41 19.64 12.85
CA SER A 837 17.72 20.84 13.35
C SER A 837 16.22 20.60 13.58
N LEU A 838 15.53 20.03 12.59
CA LEU A 838 14.10 19.73 12.70
C LEU A 838 13.81 18.61 13.72
N ALA A 839 14.64 17.57 13.78
CA ALA A 839 14.50 16.48 14.75
C ALA A 839 14.64 16.98 16.20
N ASP A 840 15.69 17.75 16.51
CA ASP A 840 15.92 18.36 17.82
C ASP A 840 14.75 19.25 18.26
N MET A 841 14.24 20.11 17.37
CA MET A 841 13.11 20.99 17.68
C MET A 841 11.82 20.22 17.95
N MET A 842 11.53 19.18 17.16
CA MET A 842 10.34 18.35 17.38
C MET A 842 10.45 17.52 18.67
N GLN A 843 11.63 17.01 19.00
CA GLN A 843 11.89 16.32 20.27
C GLN A 843 11.71 17.28 21.46
N LYS A 844 12.22 18.52 21.37
CA LYS A 844 12.00 19.58 22.36
C LYS A 844 10.52 19.93 22.53
N ARG A 845 9.74 19.99 21.44
CA ARG A 845 8.28 20.19 21.48
C ARG A 845 7.55 19.05 22.20
N MET A 846 7.93 17.80 21.93
CA MET A 846 7.36 16.62 22.58
C MET A 846 7.63 16.66 24.10
N LEU A 847 8.88 16.87 24.50
CA LEU A 847 9.29 17.00 25.90
C LEU A 847 8.56 18.14 26.62
N ALA A 848 8.47 19.33 26.00
CA ALA A 848 7.79 20.49 26.58
C ALA A 848 6.29 20.25 26.80
N ARG A 849 5.61 19.54 25.89
CA ARG A 849 4.19 19.17 26.06
C ARG A 849 3.98 18.19 27.22
N HIS A 850 4.87 17.20 27.40
CA HIS A 850 4.81 16.31 28.56
C HIS A 850 5.09 17.04 29.88
N HIS A 851 6.10 17.93 29.93
CA HIS A 851 6.43 18.67 31.15
C HIS A 851 5.29 19.58 31.62
N CYS A 852 4.56 20.20 30.69
CA CYS A 852 3.40 21.06 30.98
C CYS A 852 2.23 20.30 31.65
N MET A 853 2.11 18.98 31.46
CA MET A 853 1.07 18.17 32.10
C MET A 853 1.40 17.78 33.55
N SER A 854 2.67 17.84 33.97
CA SER A 854 3.09 17.47 35.34
C SER A 854 2.86 18.57 36.40
N LEU A 855 2.67 19.82 35.98
CA LEU A 855 2.57 21.01 36.86
C LEU A 855 1.13 21.54 37.01
N GLY A 856 0.12 20.78 36.56
CA GLY A 856 -1.27 21.23 36.44
C GLY A 856 -2.12 21.22 37.72
N SER A 857 -1.53 21.32 38.92
CA SER A 857 -2.19 20.99 40.20
C SER A 857 -3.07 22.10 40.81
N HIS A 858 -3.83 22.86 40.01
CA HIS A 858 -4.86 23.79 40.52
C HIS A 858 -6.14 23.86 39.65
N PRO A 859 -7.34 23.89 40.25
CA PRO A 859 -8.61 23.68 39.52
C PRO A 859 -9.16 24.97 38.87
N VAL A 860 -8.71 25.28 37.66
CA VAL A 860 -9.34 26.29 36.80
C VAL A 860 -9.80 25.67 35.48
N LYS A 861 -11.10 25.79 35.17
CA LYS A 861 -11.72 25.22 33.96
C LYS A 861 -11.01 25.69 32.69
N ARG A 862 -10.22 24.82 32.06
CA ARG A 862 -9.63 25.01 30.73
C ARG A 862 -9.90 23.78 29.85
N LYS A 863 -9.88 23.97 28.53
CA LYS A 863 -10.19 22.94 27.52
C LYS A 863 -9.14 21.82 27.53
N PRO A 864 -9.48 20.58 27.10
CA PRO A 864 -8.55 19.46 27.05
C PRO A 864 -7.33 19.74 26.15
N PRO A 865 -6.16 19.15 26.45
CA PRO A 865 -4.96 19.30 25.63
C PRO A 865 -5.11 18.58 24.27
N PRO A 866 -4.45 19.06 23.20
CA PRO A 866 -4.48 18.43 21.89
C PRO A 866 -3.51 17.24 21.77
N PRO A 867 -3.75 16.30 20.83
CA PRO A 867 -2.88 15.14 20.60
C PRO A 867 -1.49 15.49 20.05
N ALA A 868 -0.63 14.46 20.00
CA ALA A 868 0.80 14.54 19.70
C ALA A 868 1.13 15.09 18.29
N CYS A 869 2.42 15.38 18.09
CA CYS A 869 3.01 15.60 16.77
C CYS A 869 3.49 14.26 16.21
N GLU A 870 3.12 13.95 14.97
CA GLU A 870 3.77 12.89 14.17
C GLU A 870 4.59 13.52 13.04
N ILE A 871 5.50 12.75 12.46
CA ILE A 871 6.31 13.15 11.30
C ILE A 871 6.31 11.98 10.30
N GLN A 872 5.94 12.26 9.04
CA GLN A 872 6.07 11.36 7.89
C GLN A 872 6.66 12.10 6.68
#